data_AF-A0A9D8STY1-F1
#
_entry.id   AF-A0A9D8STY1-F1
#
_cell.length_a   1.000
_cell.length_b   1.000
_cell.length_c   1.000
_cell.angle_alpha   90.00
_cell.angle_beta   90.00
_cell.angle_gamma   90.00
#
_symmetry.space_group_name_H-M   'P 1'
#
loop_
_entity.id
_entity.type
_entity.pdbx_description
1 polymer ?
#
loop_
_entity_poly.entity_id
_entity_poly.type
_entity_poly.pdbx_seq_one_letter_code
_entity_poly.pdbx_strand_id
1 'polypeptide(L)'
;MKKFWNFMLVALVMLGAAACTESDPSIEKENSEAVGLSFYAEIVNDATRAELEYDEESQLWNTVWEANDTIVAVHYDSEGSLLGEYEFTNSAEEPNKFTCTEEGVESILGSWVVFDYTPSYYSELGKKGICAMATAFEFDIAEPVKLEAHNSFLRYTYNGSGSVTISLEGKDGNSVPEFHTQENDYTTSITRTQTGENWVSVLNFGGVEDVIISYSIDGVLCKQTTISYNDGKIYNLGTLELPYEISDYSVPGTHNEWTAGKTPMYIVGDYYAAFNVTFAEDGMFKVLGPNDKWIGANNLAVGKWTAASTEAGDIAISAGAYDIYYSDAESKICVVAAGESVPAMPKFSLGVIGLGGNWDVDKDMTLEGDYYTLKGVAIAATDSFKLRVSDDWAENYGISSTTTAESVAIQKDTMYSLVQDGKNMQVEAGSYDLYFNYATKEFYALTPGTTPDDLAIAQYKIYVHPYNNVWTKFNLYSWDSAGANPTGAWPGSTTTVTESINGYTYYVWTMPRSATGTSLSIIINDGTSQTADFVLGTLDKDYYLLLNGISLSFVEDKENPEPEVVQGEPQPSTWALAGDFNSWGDEVMYTTDQDNLFVAKSVTIGAYKEIKVKQVGNWNTSYGGGINYLNANIWTKAYSGGSNFSIINAGTYDIYFDNANKRIYVMTEGTDYSTATEQSANGAAPDLSSASWGLCGAHNNWGSPDTKLEWDGTIGFYVALNAKLTGEFKVRANNSWGEDYGCGGTITVNAAAGKVMSRGGGNCKVSSGTYDVYFDLSTKKIWVRTPGSDAPTK
;
A
#
# COMPACT_ATOMS: atom_id res chain seq x y z
N MET A 1 73.74 -28.93 -78.52
CA MET A 1 75.15 -29.31 -78.26
C MET A 1 75.49 -28.86 -76.84
N LYS A 2 75.10 -29.50 -75.71
CA LYS A 2 75.12 -30.93 -75.31
C LYS A 2 76.35 -31.70 -75.81
N LYS A 3 77.22 -32.05 -74.84
CA LYS A 3 78.29 -33.06 -74.85
C LYS A 3 79.41 -32.92 -75.91
N PHE A 4 80.53 -32.24 -75.59
CA PHE A 4 81.86 -32.61 -76.15
C PHE A 4 83.14 -32.10 -75.43
N TRP A 5 83.08 -31.52 -74.22
CA TRP A 5 84.30 -30.95 -73.57
C TRP A 5 84.60 -31.48 -72.15
N ASN A 6 84.35 -32.77 -71.93
CA ASN A 6 85.21 -33.56 -71.03
C ASN A 6 86.36 -34.11 -71.87
N PHE A 7 87.41 -33.33 -72.11
CA PHE A 7 88.77 -33.82 -72.42
C PHE A 7 89.77 -32.64 -72.48
N MET A 8 90.96 -32.88 -71.91
CA MET A 8 92.19 -32.06 -72.02
C MET A 8 92.21 -30.65 -71.40
N LEU A 9 92.81 -30.57 -70.21
CA LEU A 9 94.02 -29.74 -70.06
C LEU A 9 95.10 -30.48 -69.25
N VAL A 10 96.15 -30.94 -69.95
CA VAL A 10 97.59 -31.00 -69.57
C VAL A 10 97.91 -31.38 -68.10
N ALA A 11 98.48 -32.53 -67.72
CA ALA A 11 99.44 -33.49 -68.33
C ALA A 11 100.91 -33.02 -68.48
N LEU A 12 101.75 -33.27 -67.46
CA LEU A 12 103.16 -33.75 -67.55
C LEU A 12 103.64 -34.19 -66.13
N VAL A 13 103.90 -35.49 -65.86
CA VAL A 13 105.24 -36.16 -65.86
C VAL A 13 106.10 -35.77 -64.62
N MET A 14 106.51 -36.69 -63.73
CA MET A 14 107.37 -37.85 -64.03
C MET A 14 106.94 -39.21 -63.44
N LEU A 15 107.40 -40.28 -64.12
CA LEU A 15 107.26 -41.69 -63.73
C LEU A 15 108.41 -42.20 -62.85
N GLY A 16 108.13 -43.23 -62.05
CA GLY A 16 109.09 -44.23 -61.59
C GLY A 16 108.35 -45.55 -61.31
N ALA A 17 108.71 -46.65 -61.97
CA ALA A 17 107.93 -47.89 -61.95
C ALA A 17 108.81 -49.16 -61.89
N ALA A 18 108.43 -50.10 -60.99
CA ALA A 18 108.66 -51.56 -60.97
C ALA A 18 108.32 -52.06 -59.54
N ALA A 19 107.25 -52.84 -59.29
CA ALA A 19 107.17 -54.31 -59.44
C ALA A 19 108.19 -55.08 -58.56
N CYS A 20 107.84 -56.04 -57.69
CA CYS A 20 106.59 -56.71 -57.27
C CYS A 20 106.81 -57.37 -55.88
N THR A 21 105.76 -57.62 -55.09
CA THR A 21 105.30 -58.94 -54.56
C THR A 21 104.17 -58.79 -53.52
N GLU A 22 103.33 -59.80 -53.42
CA GLU A 22 102.09 -59.87 -52.61
C GLU A 22 102.35 -60.19 -51.13
N SER A 23 101.51 -59.68 -50.21
CA SER A 23 100.67 -60.53 -49.32
C SER A 23 99.84 -59.73 -48.29
N ASP A 24 98.55 -60.07 -48.21
CA ASP A 24 97.59 -59.86 -47.09
C ASP A 24 97.09 -58.42 -46.76
N PRO A 25 95.76 -58.15 -46.82
CA PRO A 25 95.17 -56.85 -46.48
C PRO A 25 94.66 -56.80 -45.04
N SER A 26 95.52 -56.43 -44.08
CA SER A 26 95.05 -55.86 -42.82
C SER A 26 94.67 -54.39 -43.05
N ILE A 27 93.38 -54.12 -43.26
CA ILE A 27 92.84 -52.76 -43.29
C ILE A 27 92.93 -52.19 -41.88
N GLU A 28 93.98 -51.42 -41.61
CA GLU A 28 94.00 -50.49 -40.49
C GLU A 28 92.93 -49.42 -40.73
N LYS A 29 92.14 -49.09 -39.69
CA LYS A 29 91.20 -47.97 -39.74
C LYS A 29 91.97 -46.67 -39.95
N GLU A 30 91.78 -46.03 -41.10
CA GLU A 30 91.99 -44.58 -41.18
C GLU A 30 91.01 -43.86 -40.25
N ASN A 31 91.40 -42.65 -39.84
CA ASN A 31 90.65 -41.81 -38.91
C ASN A 31 89.21 -41.59 -39.39
N SER A 32 88.22 -41.94 -38.56
CA SER A 32 86.96 -41.20 -38.54
C SER A 32 87.16 -40.01 -37.61
N GLU A 33 87.24 -38.81 -38.19
CA GLU A 33 86.87 -37.59 -37.47
C GLU A 33 85.47 -37.80 -36.86
N ALA A 34 85.21 -37.21 -35.68
CA ALA A 34 83.92 -37.38 -35.03
C ALA A 34 82.81 -36.90 -35.98
N VAL A 35 81.94 -37.83 -36.40
CA VAL A 35 80.79 -37.51 -37.23
C VAL A 35 79.78 -36.83 -36.31
N GLY A 36 79.86 -35.50 -36.25
CA GLY A 36 78.87 -34.69 -35.59
C GLY A 36 77.59 -34.68 -36.43
N LEU A 37 76.46 -34.89 -35.77
CA LEU A 37 75.17 -34.83 -36.44
C LEU A 37 74.70 -33.38 -36.50
N SER A 38 74.27 -32.92 -37.66
CA SER A 38 73.65 -31.61 -37.83
C SER A 38 72.28 -31.71 -38.51
N PHE A 39 71.31 -30.94 -38.03
CA PHE A 39 70.00 -30.75 -38.65
C PHE A 39 69.56 -29.28 -38.59
N TYR A 40 68.54 -28.91 -39.37
CA TYR A 40 67.91 -27.59 -39.27
C TYR A 40 66.64 -27.69 -38.42
N ALA A 41 66.39 -26.72 -37.54
CA ALA A 41 65.17 -26.64 -36.74
C ALA A 41 64.30 -25.44 -37.17
N GLU A 42 63.00 -25.65 -37.31
CA GLU A 42 62.01 -24.60 -37.58
C GLU A 42 60.84 -24.69 -36.58
N ILE A 43 60.39 -23.56 -36.05
CA ILE A 43 59.17 -23.49 -35.24
C ILE A 43 57.98 -23.31 -36.19
N VAL A 44 57.02 -24.25 -36.16
CA VAL A 44 55.97 -24.42 -37.19
C VAL A 44 54.58 -23.94 -36.81
N ASN A 45 54.34 -23.46 -35.59
CA ASN A 45 53.00 -22.99 -35.20
C ASN A 45 52.68 -21.61 -35.82
N ASP A 46 52.11 -21.63 -37.03
CA ASP A 46 51.68 -20.45 -37.80
C ASP A 46 50.75 -19.50 -37.01
N ALA A 47 50.04 -19.98 -35.97
CA ALA A 47 49.19 -19.13 -35.14
C ALA A 47 49.96 -18.32 -34.11
N THR A 48 51.14 -18.78 -33.68
CA THR A 48 52.04 -18.05 -32.75
C THR A 48 53.03 -17.18 -33.52
N ARG A 49 53.49 -17.67 -34.68
CA ARG A 49 54.41 -17.01 -35.64
C ARG A 49 53.82 -15.77 -36.35
N ALA A 50 52.54 -15.48 -36.12
CA ALA A 50 51.84 -14.34 -36.72
C ALA A 50 51.55 -13.18 -35.75
N GLU A 51 51.72 -13.39 -34.43
CA GLU A 51 51.46 -12.37 -33.39
C GLU A 51 52.68 -12.03 -32.53
N LEU A 52 53.63 -12.95 -32.39
CA LEU A 52 55.03 -12.55 -32.54
C LEU A 52 55.15 -12.17 -34.03
N GLU A 53 55.77 -11.09 -34.51
CA GLU A 53 57.19 -10.77 -34.38
C GLU A 53 57.50 -9.36 -35.00
N TYR A 54 58.48 -8.60 -34.46
CA TYR A 54 58.99 -7.34 -35.09
C TYR A 54 60.39 -6.89 -34.60
N ASP A 55 61.40 -6.95 -35.47
CA ASP A 55 62.70 -6.24 -35.37
C ASP A 55 62.50 -4.79 -35.86
N GLU A 56 63.27 -3.79 -35.45
CA GLU A 56 63.11 -2.42 -36.00
C GLU A 56 64.05 -2.05 -37.17
N GLU A 57 65.18 -2.73 -37.39
CA GLU A 57 66.00 -2.57 -38.61
C GLU A 57 65.65 -3.60 -39.68
N SER A 58 65.31 -4.83 -39.30
CA SER A 58 64.84 -5.87 -40.25
C SER A 58 63.31 -6.03 -40.31
N GLN A 59 62.56 -5.30 -39.47
CA GLN A 59 61.10 -5.11 -39.56
C GLN A 59 60.29 -6.42 -39.44
N LEU A 60 60.92 -7.47 -38.87
CA LEU A 60 60.43 -8.82 -38.60
C LEU A 60 61.37 -9.52 -37.60
N TRP A 61 60.85 -10.31 -36.67
CA TRP A 61 61.45 -11.64 -36.51
C TRP A 61 60.52 -12.60 -37.31
N ASN A 62 60.79 -13.84 -37.70
CA ASN A 62 61.93 -14.75 -37.59
C ASN A 62 62.24 -15.27 -36.18
N THR A 63 61.80 -16.50 -35.90
CA THR A 63 62.25 -17.35 -34.78
C THR A 63 63.74 -17.65 -34.91
N VAL A 64 64.57 -16.67 -34.55
CA VAL A 64 66.02 -16.71 -34.60
C VAL A 64 66.49 -17.30 -33.28
N TRP A 65 66.87 -18.57 -33.34
CA TRP A 65 67.77 -19.19 -32.39
C TRP A 65 69.04 -18.35 -32.31
N GLU A 66 69.44 -17.93 -31.12
CA GLU A 66 70.69 -17.20 -30.93
C GLU A 66 71.89 -18.14 -31.07
N ALA A 67 73.03 -17.59 -31.44
CA ALA A 67 74.27 -18.35 -31.49
C ALA A 67 74.53 -19.01 -30.13
N ASN A 68 74.72 -20.33 -30.12
CA ASN A 68 74.87 -21.18 -28.94
C ASN A 68 73.60 -21.50 -28.12
N ASP A 69 72.39 -21.18 -28.60
CA ASP A 69 71.17 -21.79 -28.05
C ASP A 69 71.22 -23.31 -28.17
N THR A 70 70.68 -24.05 -27.19
CA THR A 70 70.71 -25.52 -27.16
C THR A 70 69.31 -26.14 -27.22
N ILE A 71 69.21 -27.29 -27.89
CA ILE A 71 68.03 -28.16 -27.93
C ILE A 71 68.46 -29.54 -27.45
N VAL A 72 67.68 -30.18 -26.59
CA VAL A 72 67.96 -31.54 -26.13
C VAL A 72 67.15 -32.53 -26.97
N ALA A 73 67.83 -33.50 -27.58
CA ALA A 73 67.21 -34.62 -28.26
C ALA A 73 67.19 -35.84 -27.32
N VAL A 74 65.99 -36.26 -26.93
CA VAL A 74 65.74 -37.40 -26.05
C VAL A 74 65.32 -38.60 -26.89
N HIS A 75 66.16 -39.64 -26.88
CA HIS A 75 66.03 -40.85 -27.69
C HIS A 75 65.44 -41.98 -26.87
N TYR A 76 64.39 -42.64 -27.36
CA TYR A 76 63.76 -43.79 -26.69
C TYR A 76 63.65 -45.01 -27.62
N ASP A 77 63.49 -46.18 -27.02
CA ASP A 77 63.15 -47.41 -27.74
C ASP A 77 61.67 -47.46 -28.16
N SER A 78 61.30 -48.48 -28.93
CA SER A 78 59.93 -48.72 -29.39
C SER A 78 58.92 -49.05 -28.27
N GLU A 79 59.36 -49.22 -27.03
CA GLU A 79 58.54 -49.46 -25.85
C GLU A 79 58.47 -48.22 -24.92
N GLY A 80 59.17 -47.13 -25.27
CA GLY A 80 59.19 -45.87 -24.54
C GLY A 80 60.28 -45.76 -23.46
N SER A 81 61.28 -46.65 -23.44
CA SER A 81 62.41 -46.58 -22.50
C SER A 81 63.48 -45.63 -23.01
N LEU A 82 64.00 -44.77 -22.12
CA LEU A 82 65.10 -43.84 -22.45
C LEU A 82 66.37 -44.60 -22.86
N LEU A 83 66.89 -44.29 -24.05
CA LEU A 83 68.14 -44.82 -24.60
C LEU A 83 69.30 -43.82 -24.55
N GLY A 84 69.02 -42.51 -24.59
CA GLY A 84 70.02 -41.46 -24.49
C GLY A 84 69.43 -40.05 -24.56
N GLU A 85 70.21 -39.07 -24.11
CA GLU A 85 69.94 -37.64 -24.24
C GLU A 85 71.17 -37.02 -24.91
N TYR A 86 70.97 -36.13 -25.87
CA TYR A 86 72.03 -35.49 -26.64
C TYR A 86 71.75 -33.99 -26.79
N GLU A 87 72.71 -33.14 -26.43
CA GLU A 87 72.57 -31.69 -26.56
C GLU A 87 73.06 -31.24 -27.95
N PHE A 88 72.19 -30.53 -28.68
CA PHE A 88 72.52 -29.90 -29.95
C PHE A 88 72.62 -28.39 -29.78
N THR A 89 73.68 -27.80 -30.31
CA THR A 89 73.93 -26.35 -30.23
C THR A 89 73.68 -25.65 -31.57
N ASN A 90 73.01 -24.51 -31.55
CA ASN A 90 72.75 -23.67 -32.73
C ASN A 90 74.03 -22.98 -33.22
N SER A 91 74.30 -23.09 -34.52
CA SER A 91 75.46 -22.49 -35.17
C SER A 91 75.39 -20.95 -35.21
N ALA A 92 76.52 -20.31 -34.90
CA ALA A 92 76.70 -18.87 -35.05
C ALA A 92 76.87 -18.43 -36.53
N GLU A 93 77.26 -19.34 -37.42
CA GLU A 93 77.56 -19.05 -38.83
C GLU A 93 76.43 -19.47 -39.78
N GLU A 94 75.66 -20.50 -39.39
CA GLU A 94 74.51 -21.02 -40.15
C GLU A 94 73.27 -21.07 -39.22
N PRO A 95 72.53 -19.95 -39.06
CA PRO A 95 71.41 -19.88 -38.14
C PRO A 95 70.38 -20.99 -38.34
N ASN A 96 69.79 -21.45 -37.24
CA ASN A 96 68.82 -22.54 -37.15
C ASN A 96 69.43 -23.94 -37.43
N LYS A 97 70.75 -24.04 -37.65
CA LYS A 97 71.43 -25.33 -37.80
C LYS A 97 71.99 -25.78 -36.45
N PHE A 98 71.37 -26.83 -35.94
CA PHE A 98 71.70 -27.49 -34.69
C PHE A 98 72.74 -28.57 -34.93
N THR A 99 73.79 -28.61 -34.12
CA THR A 99 74.89 -29.59 -34.23
C THR A 99 75.23 -30.19 -32.88
N CYS A 100 75.36 -31.52 -32.83
CA CYS A 100 75.84 -32.27 -31.67
C CYS A 100 77.07 -33.09 -32.07
N THR A 101 78.09 -33.13 -31.21
CA THR A 101 79.33 -33.90 -31.42
C THR A 101 79.53 -35.00 -30.37
N GLU A 102 78.48 -35.36 -29.64
CA GLU A 102 78.53 -36.39 -28.61
C GLU A 102 78.70 -37.81 -29.19
N GLU A 103 79.42 -38.67 -28.48
CA GLU A 103 79.66 -40.04 -28.93
C GLU A 103 78.34 -40.85 -28.89
N GLY A 104 77.94 -41.37 -30.04
CA GLY A 104 76.72 -42.18 -30.18
C GLY A 104 75.46 -41.41 -30.61
N VAL A 105 75.55 -40.10 -30.86
CA VAL A 105 74.41 -39.29 -31.35
C VAL A 105 73.78 -39.87 -32.62
N GLU A 106 74.57 -40.48 -33.52
CA GLU A 106 74.09 -41.18 -34.73
C GLU A 106 73.03 -42.28 -34.45
N SER A 107 72.89 -42.74 -33.20
CA SER A 107 71.87 -43.73 -32.80
C SER A 107 70.43 -43.21 -32.90
N ILE A 108 70.24 -41.89 -32.97
CA ILE A 108 68.90 -41.27 -33.07
C ILE A 108 68.32 -41.30 -34.49
N LEU A 109 69.14 -41.57 -35.51
CA LEU A 109 68.70 -41.63 -36.92
C LEU A 109 67.77 -42.82 -37.16
N GLY A 110 66.57 -42.55 -37.70
CA GLY A 110 65.52 -43.54 -37.91
C GLY A 110 64.83 -44.02 -36.63
N SER A 111 65.13 -43.42 -35.48
CA SER A 111 64.55 -43.78 -34.17
C SER A 111 63.40 -42.87 -33.78
N TRP A 112 62.77 -43.15 -32.63
CA TRP A 112 61.81 -42.23 -32.01
C TRP A 112 62.53 -41.23 -31.11
N VAL A 113 62.34 -39.95 -31.40
CA VAL A 113 63.06 -38.85 -30.74
C VAL A 113 62.09 -37.74 -30.36
N VAL A 114 62.20 -37.27 -29.12
CA VAL A 114 61.57 -36.03 -28.66
C VAL A 114 62.64 -34.95 -28.61
N PHE A 115 62.41 -33.83 -29.27
CA PHE A 115 63.26 -32.63 -29.15
C PHE A 115 62.58 -31.67 -28.19
N ASP A 116 63.30 -31.22 -27.16
CA ASP A 116 62.87 -30.21 -26.19
C ASP A 116 63.76 -28.97 -26.29
N TYR A 117 63.14 -27.81 -26.45
CA TYR A 117 63.75 -26.52 -26.20
C TYR A 117 63.08 -25.82 -25.03
N THR A 118 63.89 -25.62 -23.98
CA THR A 118 63.53 -24.80 -22.84
C THR A 118 64.67 -23.78 -22.59
N PRO A 119 64.54 -22.52 -23.06
CA PRO A 119 65.58 -21.52 -22.91
C PRO A 119 65.79 -21.11 -21.45
N SER A 120 67.06 -20.94 -21.08
CA SER A 120 67.50 -20.54 -19.74
C SER A 120 67.43 -19.03 -19.47
N TYR A 121 66.66 -18.27 -20.27
CA TYR A 121 66.62 -16.80 -20.22
C TYR A 121 65.23 -16.23 -19.86
N TYR A 122 65.25 -15.32 -18.90
CA TYR A 122 64.09 -14.92 -18.10
C TYR A 122 63.19 -13.85 -18.71
N SER A 123 61.91 -13.88 -18.32
CA SER A 123 60.84 -13.01 -18.81
C SER A 123 60.82 -11.58 -18.26
N GLU A 124 61.93 -11.06 -17.69
CA GLU A 124 61.95 -9.75 -17.01
C GLU A 124 61.56 -8.54 -17.89
N LEU A 125 61.69 -8.68 -19.22
CA LEU A 125 61.27 -7.69 -20.22
C LEU A 125 60.37 -8.29 -21.33
N GLY A 126 59.69 -9.41 -21.04
CA GLY A 126 58.54 -9.88 -21.84
C GLY A 126 58.79 -10.30 -23.30
N LYS A 127 60.01 -10.70 -23.68
CA LYS A 127 60.35 -11.02 -25.10
C LYS A 127 61.16 -12.31 -25.36
N LYS A 128 61.51 -13.10 -24.34
CA LYS A 128 62.13 -14.43 -24.49
C LYS A 128 61.56 -15.39 -23.44
N GLY A 129 61.42 -16.68 -23.80
CA GLY A 129 60.81 -17.72 -22.95
C GLY A 129 59.79 -18.61 -23.67
N ILE A 130 60.13 -19.07 -24.88
CA ILE A 130 59.33 -20.06 -25.64
C ILE A 130 59.78 -21.45 -25.20
N CYS A 131 58.85 -22.29 -24.73
CA CYS A 131 59.08 -23.72 -24.62
C CYS A 131 58.53 -24.38 -25.88
N ALA A 132 59.33 -25.17 -26.58
CA ALA A 132 58.92 -25.81 -27.83
C ALA A 132 59.35 -27.27 -27.87
N MET A 133 58.49 -28.14 -28.41
CA MET A 133 58.77 -29.58 -28.52
C MET A 133 58.46 -30.10 -29.92
N ALA A 134 59.14 -31.18 -30.32
CA ALA A 134 58.81 -31.95 -31.52
C ALA A 134 58.94 -33.44 -31.22
N THR A 135 58.09 -34.25 -31.85
CA THR A 135 58.22 -35.71 -31.82
C THR A 135 58.44 -36.23 -33.23
N ALA A 136 59.60 -36.83 -33.47
CA ALA A 136 59.93 -37.49 -34.73
C ALA A 136 59.76 -39.01 -34.58
N PHE A 137 58.86 -39.58 -35.38
CA PHE A 137 58.78 -41.03 -35.60
C PHE A 137 59.62 -41.34 -36.85
N GLU A 138 60.79 -41.95 -36.67
CA GLU A 138 61.83 -42.10 -37.69
C GLU A 138 62.50 -40.75 -38.05
N PHE A 139 63.39 -40.26 -37.17
CA PHE A 139 64.11 -39.01 -37.41
C PHE A 139 65.09 -39.07 -38.60
N ASP A 140 64.96 -38.11 -39.52
CA ASP A 140 65.80 -37.94 -40.72
C ASP A 140 66.30 -36.49 -40.80
N ILE A 141 67.58 -36.31 -41.16
CA ILE A 141 68.25 -35.01 -41.32
C ILE A 141 67.98 -34.35 -42.69
N ALA A 142 67.29 -35.05 -43.61
CA ALA A 142 66.98 -34.54 -44.94
C ALA A 142 65.94 -33.40 -44.97
N GLU A 143 65.12 -33.28 -43.92
CA GLU A 143 64.09 -32.25 -43.74
C GLU A 143 64.30 -31.53 -42.39
N PRO A 144 63.89 -30.25 -42.24
CA PRO A 144 63.98 -29.56 -40.96
C PRO A 144 63.11 -30.20 -39.87
N VAL A 145 63.62 -30.27 -38.63
CA VAL A 145 62.84 -30.63 -37.45
C VAL A 145 61.83 -29.53 -37.15
N LYS A 146 60.57 -29.92 -37.03
CA LYS A 146 59.43 -29.02 -36.89
C LYS A 146 58.97 -28.98 -35.44
N LEU A 147 59.37 -27.93 -34.73
CA LEU A 147 59.07 -27.68 -33.32
C LEU A 147 57.74 -26.92 -33.17
N GLU A 148 56.89 -27.37 -32.26
CA GLU A 148 55.65 -26.69 -31.90
C GLU A 148 55.85 -25.94 -30.58
N ALA A 149 55.42 -24.68 -30.51
CA ALA A 149 55.48 -23.90 -29.28
C ALA A 149 54.35 -24.31 -28.33
N HIS A 150 54.70 -24.72 -27.11
CA HIS A 150 53.79 -25.23 -26.09
C HIS A 150 53.35 -24.18 -25.06
N ASN A 151 54.09 -23.09 -24.90
CA ASN A 151 53.72 -22.01 -24.01
C ASN A 151 52.71 -21.05 -24.65
N SER A 152 51.81 -20.52 -23.83
CA SER A 152 50.90 -19.42 -24.18
C SER A 152 51.34 -18.14 -23.47
N PHE A 153 50.88 -16.97 -23.91
CA PHE A 153 51.22 -15.69 -23.30
C PHE A 153 49.99 -14.91 -22.85
N LEU A 154 50.08 -14.26 -21.70
CA LEU A 154 49.13 -13.21 -21.29
C LEU A 154 49.71 -11.85 -21.69
N ARG A 155 48.94 -11.06 -22.42
CA ARG A 155 49.29 -9.69 -22.85
C ARG A 155 48.37 -8.69 -22.16
N TYR A 156 48.93 -7.62 -21.61
CA TYR A 156 48.14 -6.54 -21.01
C TYR A 156 48.84 -5.18 -21.06
N THR A 157 48.10 -4.11 -20.79
CA THR A 157 48.65 -2.76 -20.59
C THR A 157 48.28 -2.26 -19.19
N TYR A 158 49.22 -1.66 -18.47
CA TYR A 158 48.96 -1.08 -17.16
C TYR A 158 49.62 0.29 -17.04
N ASN A 159 48.85 1.33 -16.71
CA ASN A 159 49.34 2.71 -16.65
C ASN A 159 49.31 3.31 -15.22
N GLY A 160 48.94 2.52 -14.21
CA GLY A 160 48.86 2.95 -12.81
C GLY A 160 50.21 2.91 -12.08
N SER A 161 50.26 3.46 -10.87
CA SER A 161 51.48 3.52 -10.04
C SER A 161 51.67 2.35 -9.06
N GLY A 162 50.76 1.38 -9.09
CA GLY A 162 50.71 0.23 -8.18
C GLY A 162 51.28 -1.08 -8.73
N SER A 163 50.89 -2.18 -8.11
CA SER A 163 51.26 -3.56 -8.43
C SER A 163 50.09 -4.33 -9.06
N VAL A 164 50.27 -4.88 -10.25
CA VAL A 164 49.34 -5.84 -10.86
C VAL A 164 49.74 -7.25 -10.42
N THR A 165 48.83 -8.00 -9.80
CA THR A 165 49.00 -9.46 -9.63
C THR A 165 48.05 -10.17 -10.58
N ILE A 166 48.56 -11.13 -11.35
CA ILE A 166 47.74 -12.05 -12.16
C ILE A 166 47.82 -13.43 -11.52
N SER A 167 46.68 -14.10 -11.38
CA SER A 167 46.60 -15.46 -10.85
C SER A 167 45.86 -16.39 -11.81
N LEU A 168 46.25 -17.65 -11.81
CA LEU A 168 45.71 -18.74 -12.60
C LEU A 168 45.17 -19.82 -11.68
N GLU A 169 44.00 -20.34 -12.02
CA GLU A 169 43.39 -21.48 -11.33
C GLU A 169 42.79 -22.42 -12.39
N GLY A 170 43.13 -23.70 -12.34
CA GLY A 170 42.45 -24.71 -13.13
C GLY A 170 41.08 -24.99 -12.53
N LYS A 171 40.05 -25.00 -13.36
CA LYS A 171 38.64 -25.21 -12.96
C LYS A 171 38.41 -26.52 -12.18
N ASP A 172 39.34 -27.47 -12.33
CA ASP A 172 39.33 -28.82 -11.79
C ASP A 172 40.04 -28.93 -10.42
N GLY A 173 40.68 -27.85 -9.96
CA GLY A 173 41.34 -27.71 -8.66
C GLY A 173 42.66 -28.50 -8.44
N ASN A 174 42.98 -29.47 -9.31
CA ASN A 174 44.15 -30.37 -9.13
C ASN A 174 45.30 -30.17 -10.12
N SER A 175 45.06 -29.48 -11.23
CA SER A 175 46.04 -29.16 -12.26
C SER A 175 45.83 -27.71 -12.67
N VAL A 176 46.90 -26.91 -12.73
CA VAL A 176 46.84 -25.47 -12.99
C VAL A 176 47.95 -25.11 -13.98
N PRO A 177 47.71 -24.23 -14.97
CA PRO A 177 48.80 -23.68 -15.77
C PRO A 177 49.65 -22.73 -14.93
N GLU A 178 50.96 -22.77 -15.13
CA GLU A 178 51.91 -22.10 -14.26
C GLU A 178 52.70 -21.02 -15.01
N PHE A 179 52.97 -19.92 -14.31
CA PHE A 179 53.93 -18.91 -14.74
C PHE A 179 55.34 -19.43 -14.51
N HIS A 180 56.21 -19.27 -15.50
CA HIS A 180 57.64 -19.58 -15.37
C HIS A 180 58.40 -18.38 -14.78
N THR A 181 59.09 -18.58 -13.66
CA THR A 181 59.77 -17.52 -12.90
C THR A 181 61.30 -17.60 -13.00
N GLN A 182 62.02 -16.70 -12.30
CA GLN A 182 63.49 -16.57 -12.42
C GLN A 182 64.31 -17.70 -11.77
N GLU A 183 63.72 -18.52 -10.91
CA GLU A 183 64.45 -19.55 -10.16
C GLU A 183 64.19 -20.98 -10.70
N ASN A 184 63.67 -21.08 -11.93
CA ASN A 184 63.03 -22.28 -12.50
C ASN A 184 61.82 -22.78 -11.68
N ASP A 185 61.31 -21.93 -10.78
CA ASP A 185 60.09 -22.19 -10.01
C ASP A 185 58.85 -21.86 -10.85
N TYR A 186 57.87 -22.75 -10.73
CA TYR A 186 56.54 -22.64 -11.33
C TYR A 186 55.56 -22.06 -10.30
N THR A 187 54.82 -21.01 -10.68
CA THR A 187 53.87 -20.36 -9.77
C THR A 187 52.50 -20.17 -10.41
N THR A 188 51.43 -20.32 -9.63
CA THR A 188 50.06 -20.02 -10.07
C THR A 188 49.69 -18.53 -9.99
N SER A 189 50.61 -17.68 -9.51
CA SER A 189 50.43 -16.22 -9.48
C SER A 189 51.72 -15.47 -9.73
N ILE A 190 51.61 -14.25 -10.28
CA ILE A 190 52.74 -13.39 -10.61
C ILE A 190 52.40 -11.91 -10.37
N THR A 191 53.30 -11.18 -9.72
CA THR A 191 53.14 -9.74 -9.43
C THR A 191 54.12 -8.90 -10.24
N ARG A 192 53.66 -7.76 -10.76
CA ARG A 192 54.41 -6.81 -11.60
C ARG A 192 54.07 -5.37 -11.21
N THR A 193 55.06 -4.49 -11.21
CA THR A 193 54.92 -3.04 -10.94
C THR A 193 55.26 -2.18 -12.17
N GLN A 194 55.39 -2.81 -13.34
CA GLN A 194 55.86 -2.18 -14.57
C GLN A 194 54.70 -1.50 -15.31
N THR A 195 54.93 -0.26 -15.77
CA THR A 195 53.95 0.50 -16.56
C THR A 195 54.16 0.32 -18.06
N GLY A 196 53.08 0.54 -18.83
CA GLY A 196 53.03 0.30 -20.26
C GLY A 196 52.57 -1.13 -20.59
N GLU A 197 53.05 -1.64 -21.73
CA GLU A 197 52.68 -2.96 -22.24
C GLU A 197 53.51 -4.08 -21.58
N ASN A 198 52.82 -5.10 -21.09
CA ASN A 198 53.37 -6.20 -20.31
C ASN A 198 52.98 -7.56 -20.94
N TRP A 199 53.90 -8.53 -20.86
CA TRP A 199 53.75 -9.88 -21.40
C TRP A 199 54.25 -10.91 -20.38
N VAL A 200 53.52 -12.02 -20.21
CA VAL A 200 53.90 -13.12 -19.29
C VAL A 200 53.66 -14.48 -19.96
N SER A 201 54.65 -15.37 -19.90
CA SER A 201 54.55 -16.75 -20.41
C SER A 201 53.85 -17.68 -19.41
N VAL A 202 53.03 -18.61 -19.91
CA VAL A 202 52.23 -19.59 -19.17
C VAL A 202 52.42 -20.97 -19.79
N LEU A 203 52.58 -22.00 -18.96
CA LEU A 203 52.78 -23.39 -19.35
C LEU A 203 51.66 -24.27 -18.78
N ASN A 204 51.16 -25.24 -19.55
CA ASN A 204 50.03 -26.10 -19.16
C ASN A 204 50.43 -27.59 -19.15
N PHE A 205 51.26 -27.98 -18.19
CA PHE A 205 51.71 -29.37 -18.03
C PHE A 205 50.58 -30.37 -17.74
N GLY A 206 49.42 -29.90 -17.28
CA GLY A 206 48.30 -30.73 -16.84
C GLY A 206 47.22 -31.01 -17.89
N GLY A 207 47.31 -30.43 -19.11
CA GLY A 207 46.26 -30.56 -20.13
C GLY A 207 44.93 -29.90 -19.74
N VAL A 208 44.97 -28.82 -18.96
CA VAL A 208 43.77 -28.12 -18.47
C VAL A 208 43.06 -27.41 -19.62
N GLU A 209 41.80 -27.77 -19.89
CA GLU A 209 41.00 -27.16 -20.97
C GLU A 209 40.35 -25.82 -20.58
N ASP A 210 39.97 -25.62 -19.31
CA ASP A 210 39.34 -24.38 -18.82
C ASP A 210 40.15 -23.78 -17.65
N VAL A 211 40.59 -22.54 -17.84
CA VAL A 211 41.47 -21.82 -16.90
C VAL A 211 40.81 -20.53 -16.45
N ILE A 212 40.77 -20.31 -15.15
CA ILE A 212 40.35 -19.07 -14.54
C ILE A 212 41.57 -18.15 -14.50
N ILE A 213 41.48 -17.00 -15.16
CA ILE A 213 42.45 -15.90 -15.04
C ILE A 213 41.80 -14.83 -14.17
N SER A 214 42.47 -14.42 -13.10
CA SER A 214 42.13 -13.23 -12.33
C SER A 214 43.29 -12.22 -12.35
N TYR A 215 42.96 -10.93 -12.26
CA TYR A 215 43.94 -9.90 -11.97
C TYR A 215 43.48 -8.97 -10.84
N SER A 216 44.42 -8.57 -10.00
CA SER A 216 44.25 -7.56 -8.97
C SER A 216 45.24 -6.41 -9.16
N ILE A 217 44.88 -5.23 -8.65
CA ILE A 217 45.76 -4.05 -8.60
C ILE A 217 45.89 -3.66 -7.13
N ASP A 218 47.11 -3.63 -6.60
CA ASP A 218 47.45 -3.44 -5.18
C ASP A 218 46.63 -4.34 -4.25
N GLY A 219 46.45 -5.60 -4.65
CA GLY A 219 45.68 -6.61 -3.94
C GLY A 219 44.17 -6.57 -4.16
N VAL A 220 43.62 -5.52 -4.78
CA VAL A 220 42.18 -5.38 -5.10
C VAL A 220 41.84 -6.23 -6.32
N LEU A 221 41.07 -7.31 -6.15
CA LEU A 221 40.59 -8.12 -7.28
C LEU A 221 39.75 -7.26 -8.24
N CYS A 222 40.25 -7.06 -9.45
CA CYS A 222 39.64 -6.15 -10.43
C CYS A 222 38.75 -6.90 -11.44
N LYS A 223 39.20 -8.07 -11.89
CA LYS A 223 38.46 -8.92 -12.83
C LYS A 223 38.87 -10.38 -12.69
N GLN A 224 37.91 -11.26 -12.92
CA GLN A 224 38.13 -12.70 -13.11
C GLN A 224 37.36 -13.15 -14.35
N THR A 225 37.94 -14.05 -15.13
CA THR A 225 37.30 -14.64 -16.31
C THR A 225 37.77 -16.07 -16.51
N THR A 226 36.87 -16.95 -16.94
CA THR A 226 37.25 -18.28 -17.42
C THR A 226 37.52 -18.21 -18.92
N ILE A 227 38.65 -18.76 -19.35
CA ILE A 227 39.00 -18.97 -20.75
C ILE A 227 39.10 -20.47 -21.02
N SER A 228 38.78 -20.89 -22.25
CA SER A 228 39.19 -22.21 -22.70
C SER A 228 40.64 -22.13 -23.18
N TYR A 229 41.53 -22.74 -22.41
CA TYR A 229 42.97 -22.67 -22.60
C TYR A 229 43.39 -23.59 -23.75
N ASN A 230 44.32 -23.09 -24.57
CA ASN A 230 44.92 -23.79 -25.69
C ASN A 230 46.40 -23.38 -25.71
N ASP A 231 47.29 -24.33 -25.97
CA ASP A 231 48.73 -24.09 -26.08
C ASP A 231 49.05 -23.20 -27.30
N GLY A 232 50.17 -22.45 -27.24
CA GLY A 232 50.63 -21.58 -28.32
C GLY A 232 49.75 -20.36 -28.61
N LYS A 233 48.91 -19.91 -27.65
CA LYS A 233 47.99 -18.77 -27.81
C LYS A 233 48.43 -17.53 -27.05
N ILE A 234 47.99 -16.36 -27.54
CA ILE A 234 48.10 -15.08 -26.82
C ILE A 234 46.71 -14.69 -26.30
N TYR A 235 46.62 -14.49 -25.00
CA TYR A 235 45.43 -14.04 -24.29
C TYR A 235 45.58 -12.56 -23.93
N ASN A 236 44.95 -11.70 -24.72
CA ASN A 236 44.96 -10.26 -24.49
C ASN A 236 43.93 -9.89 -23.42
N LEU A 237 44.42 -9.47 -22.24
CA LEU A 237 43.60 -9.03 -21.11
C LEU A 237 43.16 -7.55 -21.24
N GLY A 238 43.72 -6.82 -22.20
CA GLY A 238 43.43 -5.40 -22.47
C GLY A 238 44.23 -4.44 -21.59
N THR A 239 43.68 -3.23 -21.39
CA THR A 239 44.21 -2.29 -20.38
C THR A 239 43.62 -2.68 -19.02
N LEU A 240 44.50 -2.92 -18.04
CA LEU A 240 44.14 -3.25 -16.68
C LEU A 240 44.01 -1.95 -15.90
N GLU A 241 42.80 -1.71 -15.40
CA GLU A 241 42.47 -0.55 -14.59
C GLU A 241 41.73 -1.02 -13.34
N LEU A 242 41.75 -0.19 -12.29
CA LEU A 242 40.91 -0.37 -11.12
C LEU A 242 39.45 -0.12 -11.54
N PRO A 243 38.49 -0.98 -11.15
CA PRO A 243 37.08 -0.83 -11.55
C PRO A 243 36.35 0.34 -10.86
N TYR A 244 37.03 1.08 -9.98
CA TYR A 244 36.44 2.10 -9.10
C TYR A 244 37.35 3.34 -8.99
N GLU A 245 36.76 4.52 -8.84
CA GLU A 245 37.50 5.76 -8.56
C GLU A 245 38.03 5.77 -7.11
N ILE A 246 39.22 6.33 -6.89
CA ILE A 246 39.77 6.56 -5.54
C ILE A 246 38.99 7.70 -4.88
N SER A 247 38.60 7.51 -3.61
CA SER A 247 37.96 8.53 -2.79
C SER A 247 38.96 9.27 -1.90
N ASP A 248 38.50 10.37 -1.27
CA ASP A 248 39.25 11.07 -0.22
C ASP A 248 39.30 10.29 1.13
N TYR A 249 38.73 9.08 1.20
CA TYR A 249 38.76 8.23 2.39
C TYR A 249 39.89 7.20 2.34
N SER A 250 40.44 6.86 3.50
CA SER A 250 41.46 5.81 3.65
C SER A 250 41.25 5.01 4.95
N VAL A 251 41.95 3.88 5.08
CA VAL A 251 41.92 3.02 6.27
C VAL A 251 43.31 2.99 6.94
N PRO A 252 43.63 3.91 7.87
CA PRO A 252 44.82 3.79 8.70
C PRO A 252 44.63 2.77 9.81
N GLY A 253 45.67 1.99 10.12
CA GLY A 253 45.62 0.96 11.16
C GLY A 253 46.96 0.25 11.39
N THR A 254 46.96 -0.80 12.20
CA THR A 254 48.17 -1.57 12.52
C THR A 254 48.78 -2.26 11.29
N HIS A 255 47.97 -2.58 10.28
CA HIS A 255 48.41 -3.12 8.98
C HIS A 255 49.26 -2.15 8.16
N ASN A 256 49.18 -0.84 8.41
CA ASN A 256 49.88 0.20 7.65
C ASN A 256 50.58 1.26 8.51
N GLU A 257 50.83 0.96 9.79
CA GLU A 257 51.48 1.84 10.77
C GLU A 257 50.70 3.17 10.99
N TRP A 258 49.37 3.13 10.92
CA TRP A 258 48.48 4.28 11.03
C TRP A 258 48.76 5.39 10.00
N THR A 259 49.32 5.03 8.84
CA THR A 259 49.68 5.99 7.79
C THR A 259 48.46 6.37 6.96
N ALA A 260 48.07 7.65 7.00
CA ALA A 260 47.01 8.21 6.16
C ALA A 260 47.26 7.96 4.65
N GLY A 261 46.22 7.60 3.91
CA GLY A 261 46.29 7.38 2.45
C GLY A 261 47.01 6.10 1.99
N LYS A 262 47.74 5.39 2.86
CA LYS A 262 48.49 4.16 2.51
C LYS A 262 47.59 2.96 2.18
N THR A 263 46.33 3.01 2.62
CA THR A 263 45.27 2.08 2.21
C THR A 263 44.06 2.92 1.78
N PRO A 264 43.95 3.31 0.49
CA PRO A 264 42.84 4.13 0.01
C PRO A 264 41.52 3.36 0.03
N MET A 265 40.41 4.09 0.13
CA MET A 265 39.07 3.57 -0.15
C MET A 265 38.59 4.06 -1.52
N TYR A 266 37.83 3.24 -2.21
CA TYR A 266 37.29 3.48 -3.54
C TYR A 266 35.79 3.77 -3.49
N ILE A 267 35.26 4.50 -4.46
CA ILE A 267 33.82 4.81 -4.57
C ILE A 267 33.08 3.62 -5.20
N VAL A 268 32.18 2.99 -4.45
CA VAL A 268 31.45 1.78 -4.84
C VAL A 268 29.95 1.96 -4.58
N GLY A 269 29.27 2.57 -5.55
CA GLY A 269 27.85 2.92 -5.44
C GLY A 269 27.61 3.99 -4.37
N ASP A 270 26.79 3.68 -3.37
CA ASP A 270 26.45 4.57 -2.26
C ASP A 270 27.54 4.60 -1.14
N TYR A 271 28.63 3.81 -1.25
CA TYR A 271 29.60 3.58 -0.18
C TYR A 271 31.06 3.72 -0.63
N TYR A 272 31.96 3.88 0.33
CA TYR A 272 33.41 3.80 0.14
C TYR A 272 33.90 2.40 0.55
N ALA A 273 34.81 1.79 -0.21
CA ALA A 273 35.32 0.43 0.07
C ALA A 273 36.85 0.35 0.01
N ALA A 274 37.50 -0.26 0.99
CA ALA A 274 38.89 -0.73 0.91
C ALA A 274 38.88 -2.26 0.84
N PHE A 275 39.51 -2.83 -0.18
CA PHE A 275 39.47 -4.27 -0.44
C PHE A 275 40.75 -4.97 0.00
N ASN A 276 40.62 -6.25 0.38
CA ASN A 276 41.72 -7.17 0.69
C ASN A 276 42.74 -6.65 1.73
N VAL A 277 42.24 -5.92 2.74
CA VAL A 277 43.05 -5.34 3.80
C VAL A 277 43.45 -6.46 4.78
N THR A 278 44.75 -6.81 4.78
CA THR A 278 45.30 -7.87 5.63
C THR A 278 45.73 -7.34 7.00
N PHE A 279 45.22 -7.94 8.08
CA PHE A 279 45.62 -7.67 9.46
C PHE A 279 46.34 -8.86 10.09
N ALA A 280 47.31 -8.55 10.97
CA ALA A 280 47.94 -9.50 11.88
C ALA A 280 47.07 -9.75 13.12
N GLU A 281 47.58 -10.53 14.09
CA GLU A 281 46.97 -10.62 15.43
C GLU A 281 46.88 -9.22 16.07
N ASP A 282 45.83 -9.00 16.88
CA ASP A 282 45.47 -7.70 17.46
C ASP A 282 45.37 -6.55 16.43
N GLY A 283 44.76 -6.84 15.27
CA GLY A 283 44.43 -5.87 14.24
C GLY A 283 43.60 -4.70 14.78
N MET A 284 44.00 -3.47 14.47
CA MET A 284 43.24 -2.26 14.83
C MET A 284 43.25 -1.26 13.68
N PHE A 285 42.12 -0.62 13.38
CA PHE A 285 42.05 0.41 12.34
C PHE A 285 40.99 1.48 12.62
N LYS A 286 41.00 2.54 11.82
CA LYS A 286 39.91 3.50 11.66
C LYS A 286 39.69 3.83 10.19
N VAL A 287 38.57 4.46 9.88
CA VAL A 287 38.38 5.15 8.60
C VAL A 287 38.81 6.61 8.80
N LEU A 288 39.61 7.14 7.89
CA LEU A 288 40.04 8.54 7.86
C LEU A 288 39.43 9.20 6.64
N GLY A 289 38.50 10.14 6.86
CA GLY A 289 37.88 10.93 5.81
C GLY A 289 38.43 12.36 5.69
N PRO A 290 37.83 13.18 4.80
CA PRO A 290 38.23 14.56 4.56
C PRO A 290 38.36 15.41 5.83
N ASN A 291 39.31 16.35 5.84
CA ASN A 291 39.59 17.27 6.96
C ASN A 291 39.96 16.55 8.27
N ASP A 292 40.76 15.49 8.20
CA ASP A 292 41.18 14.65 9.35
C ASP A 292 40.00 14.07 10.16
N LYS A 293 38.90 13.73 9.49
CA LYS A 293 37.71 13.09 10.11
C LYS A 293 38.01 11.62 10.43
N TRP A 294 38.59 11.37 11.60
CA TRP A 294 38.81 10.02 12.14
C TRP A 294 37.50 9.39 12.60
N ILE A 295 37.14 8.24 12.03
CA ILE A 295 35.89 7.53 12.25
C ILE A 295 36.20 6.13 12.79
N GLY A 296 35.66 5.84 13.98
CA GLY A 296 35.74 4.53 14.63
C GLY A 296 34.38 3.83 14.70
N ALA A 297 34.35 2.65 15.31
CA ALA A 297 33.13 1.90 15.62
C ALA A 297 33.35 1.03 16.86
N ASN A 298 32.31 0.88 17.68
CA ASN A 298 32.34 0.03 18.88
C ASN A 298 31.57 -1.27 18.61
N ASN A 299 32.04 -2.40 19.14
CA ASN A 299 31.38 -3.72 18.99
C ASN A 299 31.15 -4.16 17.53
N LEU A 300 32.15 -3.99 16.66
CA LEU A 300 32.10 -4.46 15.27
C LEU A 300 31.73 -5.96 15.21
N ALA A 301 30.74 -6.29 14.39
CA ALA A 301 30.45 -7.67 13.99
C ALA A 301 30.75 -7.84 12.49
N VAL A 302 31.71 -8.71 12.17
CA VAL A 302 32.02 -9.10 10.78
C VAL A 302 30.75 -9.67 10.12
N GLY A 303 30.50 -9.29 8.86
CA GLY A 303 29.27 -9.63 8.14
C GLY A 303 28.07 -8.73 8.46
N LYS A 304 28.22 -7.65 9.23
CA LYS A 304 27.12 -6.73 9.59
C LYS A 304 27.52 -5.26 9.52
N TRP A 305 26.54 -4.40 9.24
CA TRP A 305 26.66 -2.95 9.38
C TRP A 305 26.62 -2.55 10.85
N THR A 306 27.66 -1.84 11.30
CA THR A 306 27.85 -1.34 12.67
C THR A 306 27.85 0.19 12.63
N ALA A 307 27.27 0.85 13.63
CA ALA A 307 27.30 2.30 13.73
C ALA A 307 28.75 2.82 13.89
N ALA A 308 29.10 3.87 13.14
CA ALA A 308 30.43 4.44 13.08
C ALA A 308 30.38 5.94 13.37
N SER A 309 31.31 6.46 14.16
CA SER A 309 31.32 7.89 14.55
C SER A 309 32.73 8.40 14.85
N THR A 310 32.87 9.73 14.93
CA THR A 310 34.11 10.40 15.34
C THR A 310 34.40 10.30 16.84
N GLU A 311 33.43 9.85 17.64
CA GLU A 311 33.57 9.66 19.09
C GLU A 311 33.91 8.20 19.46
N ALA A 312 33.78 7.28 18.51
CA ALA A 312 34.02 5.86 18.73
C ALA A 312 35.51 5.49 18.78
N GLY A 313 35.78 4.37 19.46
CA GLY A 313 37.13 3.82 19.63
C GLY A 313 37.73 3.30 18.33
N ASP A 314 38.98 2.88 18.42
CA ASP A 314 39.66 2.17 17.34
C ASP A 314 38.98 0.81 17.11
N ILE A 315 38.84 0.40 15.85
CA ILE A 315 38.10 -0.80 15.46
C ILE A 315 39.04 -1.99 15.56
N ALA A 316 38.84 -2.83 16.57
CA ALA A 316 39.57 -4.09 16.73
C ALA A 316 39.06 -5.17 15.76
N ILE A 317 39.97 -5.93 15.17
CA ILE A 317 39.68 -7.03 14.25
C ILE A 317 40.70 -8.17 14.39
N SER A 318 40.24 -9.41 14.18
CA SER A 318 41.10 -10.60 14.19
C SER A 318 42.03 -10.64 12.97
N ALA A 319 43.11 -11.43 13.06
CA ALA A 319 43.99 -11.69 11.92
C ALA A 319 43.22 -12.27 10.73
N GLY A 320 43.52 -11.80 9.52
CA GLY A 320 42.83 -12.19 8.29
C GLY A 320 42.84 -11.09 7.23
N ALA A 321 42.27 -11.38 6.07
CA ALA A 321 42.08 -10.42 4.97
C ALA A 321 40.59 -10.07 4.82
N TYR A 322 40.30 -8.77 4.69
CA TYR A 322 38.93 -8.26 4.76
C TYR A 322 38.64 -7.18 3.72
N ASP A 323 37.38 -7.08 3.32
CA ASP A 323 36.85 -5.92 2.61
C ASP A 323 36.08 -5.03 3.61
N ILE A 324 36.40 -3.73 3.62
CA ILE A 324 35.93 -2.73 4.59
C ILE A 324 35.10 -1.69 3.84
N TYR A 325 33.82 -1.58 4.19
CA TYR A 325 32.86 -0.68 3.57
C TYR A 325 32.41 0.40 4.56
N TYR A 326 32.37 1.66 4.14
CA TYR A 326 31.92 2.79 4.95
C TYR A 326 30.88 3.65 4.20
N SER A 327 29.83 4.06 4.90
CA SER A 327 28.88 5.08 4.44
C SER A 327 28.96 6.30 5.33
N ASP A 328 29.30 7.45 4.75
CA ASP A 328 29.25 8.74 5.43
C ASP A 328 27.79 9.17 5.68
N ALA A 329 26.91 8.95 4.68
CA ALA A 329 25.50 9.31 4.73
C ALA A 329 24.73 8.57 5.84
N GLU A 330 24.96 7.26 5.98
CA GLU A 330 24.30 6.43 7.00
C GLU A 330 25.12 6.33 8.30
N SER A 331 26.34 6.88 8.32
CA SER A 331 27.31 6.77 9.42
C SER A 331 27.47 5.33 9.95
N LYS A 332 27.68 4.39 9.01
CA LYS A 332 27.84 2.96 9.29
C LYS A 332 29.06 2.39 8.58
N ILE A 333 29.69 1.40 9.21
CA ILE A 333 30.79 0.62 8.66
C ILE A 333 30.41 -0.88 8.63
N CYS A 334 30.83 -1.60 7.60
CA CYS A 334 30.74 -3.06 7.55
C CYS A 334 32.09 -3.63 7.17
N VAL A 335 32.43 -4.79 7.73
CA VAL A 335 33.62 -5.54 7.36
C VAL A 335 33.21 -6.97 7.06
N VAL A 336 33.66 -7.52 5.94
CA VAL A 336 33.42 -8.90 5.49
C VAL A 336 34.74 -9.57 5.15
N ALA A 337 34.81 -10.91 5.05
CA ALA A 337 36.05 -11.54 4.59
C ALA A 337 36.32 -11.13 3.13
N ALA A 338 37.59 -11.00 2.74
CA ALA A 338 37.95 -10.49 1.41
C ALA A 338 37.29 -11.32 0.29
N GLY A 339 36.57 -10.64 -0.61
CA GLY A 339 35.81 -11.27 -1.70
C GLY A 339 34.38 -11.69 -1.36
N GLU A 340 33.93 -11.58 -0.11
CA GLU A 340 32.52 -11.82 0.25
C GLU A 340 31.60 -10.65 -0.15
N SER A 341 30.34 -10.96 -0.46
CA SER A 341 29.34 -9.94 -0.77
C SER A 341 28.96 -9.12 0.47
N VAL A 342 29.10 -7.80 0.40
CA VAL A 342 28.62 -6.90 1.45
C VAL A 342 27.09 -7.04 1.64
N PRO A 343 26.57 -7.13 2.89
CA PRO A 343 25.13 -7.14 3.13
C PRO A 343 24.48 -5.82 2.71
N ALA A 344 23.18 -5.86 2.38
CA ALA A 344 22.41 -4.66 2.07
C ALA A 344 22.47 -3.65 3.24
N MET A 345 22.69 -2.37 2.91
CA MET A 345 22.76 -1.29 3.91
C MET A 345 21.39 -1.06 4.55
N PRO A 346 21.29 -1.09 5.90
CA PRO A 346 20.14 -0.50 6.58
C PRO A 346 20.24 1.02 6.47
N LYS A 347 19.43 1.59 5.58
CA LYS A 347 19.29 3.05 5.42
C LYS A 347 18.48 3.62 6.58
N PHE A 348 18.72 4.87 6.96
CA PHE A 348 17.92 5.56 7.96
C PHE A 348 16.45 5.62 7.50
N SER A 349 15.60 4.86 8.19
CA SER A 349 14.15 4.94 8.08
C SER A 349 13.55 5.30 9.44
N LEU A 350 12.32 5.80 9.43
CA LEU A 350 11.48 5.83 10.61
C LEU A 350 10.16 5.13 10.25
N GLY A 351 9.83 4.08 10.98
CA GLY A 351 8.67 3.23 10.73
C GLY A 351 7.66 3.29 11.87
N VAL A 352 6.38 3.03 11.55
CA VAL A 352 5.33 2.75 12.53
C VAL A 352 5.08 1.23 12.57
N ILE A 353 5.35 0.61 13.71
CA ILE A 353 5.23 -0.85 13.93
C ILE A 353 4.07 -1.18 14.87
N GLY A 354 3.44 -2.34 14.73
CA GLY A 354 2.35 -2.83 15.61
C GLY A 354 0.94 -2.64 15.05
N LEU A 355 0.79 -1.88 13.97
CA LEU A 355 -0.49 -1.62 13.29
C LEU A 355 -1.10 -2.92 12.73
N GLY A 356 -2.40 -3.13 12.94
CA GLY A 356 -3.06 -4.41 12.64
C GLY A 356 -2.54 -5.60 13.47
N GLY A 357 -1.79 -5.36 14.55
CA GLY A 357 -1.11 -6.38 15.35
C GLY A 357 0.18 -6.94 14.74
N ASN A 358 0.68 -6.36 13.64
CA ASN A 358 1.93 -6.80 13.01
C ASN A 358 3.15 -6.14 13.68
N TRP A 359 4.00 -6.95 14.31
CA TRP A 359 5.23 -6.53 15.00
C TRP A 359 6.52 -6.96 14.29
N ASP A 360 6.39 -7.48 13.05
CA ASP A 360 7.50 -7.98 12.24
C ASP A 360 7.90 -7.01 11.12
N VAL A 361 6.98 -6.15 10.67
CA VAL A 361 7.15 -5.25 9.52
C VAL A 361 6.62 -3.85 9.83
N ASP A 362 7.45 -2.84 9.59
CA ASP A 362 7.10 -1.43 9.79
C ASP A 362 6.31 -0.86 8.62
N LYS A 363 5.58 0.23 8.88
CA LYS A 363 5.10 1.14 7.83
C LYS A 363 5.97 2.39 7.81
N ASP A 364 6.76 2.54 6.75
CA ASP A 364 7.66 3.68 6.58
C ASP A 364 6.92 5.03 6.65
N MET A 365 7.53 5.97 7.36
CA MET A 365 7.11 7.37 7.43
C MET A 365 7.93 8.23 6.45
N THR A 366 7.28 9.21 5.81
CA THR A 366 7.90 10.14 4.88
C THR A 366 8.25 11.45 5.57
N LEU A 367 9.49 11.92 5.45
CA LEU A 367 9.91 13.22 5.98
C LEU A 367 9.24 14.37 5.19
N GLU A 368 8.46 15.19 5.89
CA GLU A 368 7.82 16.40 5.38
C GLU A 368 8.12 17.58 6.34
N GLY A 369 8.98 18.50 5.91
CA GLY A 369 9.49 19.55 6.81
C GLY A 369 10.28 18.93 7.97
N ASP A 370 9.95 19.31 9.20
CA ASP A 370 10.59 18.81 10.42
C ASP A 370 9.95 17.52 10.98
N TYR A 371 8.91 16.99 10.32
CA TYR A 371 8.14 15.83 10.78
C TYR A 371 8.28 14.64 9.82
N TYR A 372 8.51 13.45 10.37
CA TYR A 372 8.21 12.20 9.69
C TYR A 372 6.70 11.95 9.76
N THR A 373 6.09 11.60 8.63
CA THR A 373 4.63 11.53 8.48
C THR A 373 4.15 10.20 7.92
N LEU A 374 3.01 9.71 8.41
CA LEU A 374 2.29 8.57 7.83
C LEU A 374 0.80 8.92 7.74
N LYS A 375 0.31 9.19 6.52
CA LYS A 375 -1.00 9.78 6.28
C LYS A 375 -2.09 8.77 5.91
N GLY A 376 -3.34 9.09 6.26
CA GLY A 376 -4.52 8.29 5.97
C GLY A 376 -4.53 6.90 6.61
N VAL A 377 -3.72 6.65 7.64
CA VAL A 377 -3.55 5.32 8.22
C VAL A 377 -4.81 4.92 8.99
N ALA A 378 -5.42 3.80 8.59
CA ALA A 378 -6.49 3.16 9.35
C ALA A 378 -5.89 2.42 10.56
N ILE A 379 -6.42 2.73 11.75
CA ILE A 379 -6.03 2.12 13.03
C ILE A 379 -7.28 1.51 13.67
N ALA A 380 -7.22 0.24 14.06
CA ALA A 380 -8.30 -0.43 14.78
C ALA A 380 -8.20 -0.18 16.30
N ALA A 381 -9.32 -0.25 17.03
CA ALA A 381 -9.32 -0.06 18.49
C ALA A 381 -8.46 -1.09 19.25
N THR A 382 -8.13 -2.22 18.62
CA THR A 382 -7.25 -3.26 19.17
C THR A 382 -5.77 -3.05 18.84
N ASP A 383 -5.45 -2.14 17.93
CA ASP A 383 -4.07 -1.91 17.51
C ASP A 383 -3.31 -1.20 18.64
N SER A 384 -2.06 -1.60 18.83
CA SER A 384 -1.10 -0.80 19.58
C SER A 384 0.19 -0.73 18.80
N PHE A 385 0.87 0.41 18.83
CA PHE A 385 1.96 0.70 17.92
C PHE A 385 3.10 1.47 18.58
N LYS A 386 4.27 1.47 17.93
CA LYS A 386 5.46 2.24 18.29
C LYS A 386 6.05 2.89 17.05
N LEU A 387 6.96 3.83 17.28
CA LEU A 387 7.89 4.27 16.23
C LEU A 387 9.20 3.52 16.39
N ARG A 388 9.81 3.10 15.29
CA ARG A 388 11.08 2.36 15.27
C ARG A 388 12.01 2.97 14.21
N VAL A 389 13.30 3.06 14.53
CA VAL A 389 14.30 3.67 13.65
C VAL A 389 15.03 2.55 12.90
N SER A 390 15.12 2.65 11.57
CA SER A 390 15.90 1.75 10.70
C SER A 390 15.58 0.25 10.89
N ASP A 391 14.30 -0.07 11.14
CA ASP A 391 13.80 -1.41 11.50
C ASP A 391 14.46 -2.06 12.75
N ASP A 392 15.21 -1.31 13.55
CA ASP A 392 15.96 -1.81 14.70
C ASP A 392 15.26 -1.51 16.03
N TRP A 393 15.08 -2.54 16.86
CA TRP A 393 14.55 -2.39 18.22
C TRP A 393 15.48 -1.63 19.16
N ALA A 394 16.78 -1.51 18.85
CA ALA A 394 17.74 -0.72 19.63
C ALA A 394 17.34 0.76 19.78
N GLU A 395 16.60 1.31 18.82
CA GLU A 395 16.05 2.67 18.90
C GLU A 395 14.57 2.70 18.51
N ASN A 396 13.70 2.56 19.50
CA ASN A 396 12.26 2.64 19.38
C ASN A 396 11.68 3.68 20.35
N TYR A 397 10.59 4.36 19.94
CA TYR A 397 9.95 5.42 20.70
C TYR A 397 8.49 5.10 21.01
N GLY A 398 8.08 5.46 22.23
CA GLY A 398 6.73 5.28 22.75
C GLY A 398 6.40 6.23 23.90
N ILE A 399 5.26 6.03 24.54
CA ILE A 399 4.78 6.94 25.60
C ILE A 399 5.46 6.64 26.94
N SER A 400 5.97 7.68 27.59
CA SER A 400 6.43 7.58 28.98
C SER A 400 5.25 7.32 29.91
N SER A 401 5.24 6.19 30.63
CA SER A 401 4.19 5.85 31.57
C SER A 401 4.66 4.85 32.62
N THR A 402 4.15 5.00 33.85
CA THR A 402 4.38 4.09 34.98
C THR A 402 3.36 2.94 35.04
N THR A 403 2.46 2.83 34.05
CA THR A 403 1.46 1.76 34.00
C THR A 403 2.08 0.37 33.80
N THR A 404 1.45 -0.65 34.39
CA THR A 404 1.76 -2.05 34.11
C THR A 404 1.22 -2.54 32.77
N ALA A 405 0.29 -1.81 32.15
CA ALA A 405 -0.20 -2.12 30.81
C ALA A 405 0.93 -2.06 29.75
N GLU A 406 0.77 -2.82 28.67
CA GLU A 406 1.71 -2.84 27.55
C GLU A 406 1.51 -1.62 26.62
N SER A 407 0.24 -1.21 26.45
CA SER A 407 -0.16 0.00 25.74
C SER A 407 -0.64 1.12 26.67
N VAL A 408 -0.57 2.36 26.16
CA VAL A 408 -1.10 3.58 26.76
C VAL A 408 -2.08 4.22 25.78
N ALA A 409 -3.28 4.50 26.25
CA ALA A 409 -4.28 5.22 25.46
C ALA A 409 -3.84 6.68 25.26
N ILE A 410 -3.69 7.08 24.00
CA ILE A 410 -3.46 8.46 23.57
C ILE A 410 -4.74 9.05 22.96
N GLN A 411 -4.89 10.36 23.07
CA GLN A 411 -5.97 11.11 22.45
C GLN A 411 -5.53 11.62 21.08
N LYS A 412 -6.45 11.63 20.11
CA LYS A 412 -6.19 12.27 18.82
C LYS A 412 -6.10 13.80 18.97
N ASP A 413 -5.55 14.47 17.96
CA ASP A 413 -5.40 15.92 17.90
C ASP A 413 -4.66 16.52 19.13
N THR A 414 -3.77 15.74 19.74
CA THR A 414 -3.04 16.06 20.99
C THR A 414 -1.55 15.77 20.80
N MET A 415 -0.69 16.66 21.32
CA MET A 415 0.77 16.46 21.33
C MET A 415 1.19 15.52 22.46
N TYR A 416 2.08 14.58 22.16
CA TYR A 416 2.77 13.74 23.13
C TYR A 416 4.28 13.78 22.93
N SER A 417 5.04 14.02 24.00
CA SER A 417 6.50 13.82 23.98
C SER A 417 6.80 12.33 24.18
N LEU A 418 7.41 11.69 23.18
CA LEU A 418 7.83 10.29 23.27
C LEU A 418 9.20 10.14 23.96
N VAL A 419 9.44 8.97 24.50
CA VAL A 419 10.73 8.56 25.06
C VAL A 419 11.21 7.28 24.39
N GLN A 420 12.53 7.11 24.31
CA GLN A 420 13.13 5.84 23.89
C GLN A 420 12.68 4.72 24.86
N ASP A 421 12.38 3.54 24.32
CA ASP A 421 11.85 2.39 25.06
C ASP A 421 10.53 2.65 25.83
N GLY A 422 9.78 3.70 25.45
CA GLY A 422 8.46 3.98 26.00
C GLY A 422 7.44 2.86 25.76
N LYS A 423 6.25 2.98 26.36
CA LYS A 423 5.14 2.03 26.17
C LYS A 423 4.49 2.16 24.79
N ASN A 424 3.81 1.11 24.33
CA ASN A 424 3.07 1.15 23.06
C ASN A 424 1.98 2.21 23.11
N MET A 425 1.70 2.86 22.00
CA MET A 425 0.60 3.81 21.82
C MET A 425 -0.65 3.09 21.35
N GLN A 426 -1.82 3.56 21.77
CA GLN A 426 -3.12 3.06 21.32
C GLN A 426 -4.09 4.24 21.22
N VAL A 427 -4.76 4.39 20.08
CA VAL A 427 -5.75 5.46 19.82
C VAL A 427 -7.11 4.82 19.48
N GLU A 428 -8.20 5.59 19.54
CA GLU A 428 -9.53 5.09 19.17
C GLU A 428 -9.58 4.65 17.69
N ALA A 429 -10.50 3.76 17.33
CA ALA A 429 -10.61 3.27 15.96
C ALA A 429 -10.93 4.41 14.98
N GLY A 430 -10.12 4.58 13.94
CA GLY A 430 -10.26 5.70 13.01
C GLY A 430 -9.25 5.68 11.87
N SER A 431 -9.25 6.75 11.09
CA SER A 431 -8.19 7.06 10.13
C SER A 431 -7.45 8.30 10.63
N TYR A 432 -6.12 8.31 10.51
CA TYR A 432 -5.25 9.34 11.09
C TYR A 432 -4.13 9.74 10.14
N ASP A 433 -3.61 10.95 10.34
CA ASP A 433 -2.27 11.34 9.90
C ASP A 433 -1.36 11.35 11.12
N LEU A 434 -0.31 10.53 11.12
CA LEU A 434 0.67 10.45 12.21
C LEU A 434 1.85 11.37 11.88
N TYR A 435 2.29 12.18 12.85
CA TYR A 435 3.44 13.08 12.73
C TYR A 435 4.42 12.82 13.87
N PHE A 436 5.71 12.72 13.58
CA PHE A 436 6.78 12.64 14.57
C PHE A 436 7.97 13.51 14.22
N ASN A 437 8.32 14.46 15.10
CA ASN A 437 9.56 15.20 14.99
C ASN A 437 10.67 14.42 15.70
N TYR A 438 11.61 13.87 14.93
CA TYR A 438 12.69 13.06 15.49
C TYR A 438 13.66 13.87 16.37
N ALA A 439 13.78 15.19 16.19
CA ALA A 439 14.66 16.03 17.01
C ALA A 439 14.02 16.38 18.37
N THR A 440 12.76 16.81 18.40
CA THR A 440 12.04 17.21 19.63
C THR A 440 11.36 16.05 20.35
N LYS A 441 11.21 14.89 19.67
CA LYS A 441 10.43 13.71 20.09
C LYS A 441 8.93 13.99 20.26
N GLU A 442 8.43 15.06 19.65
CA GLU A 442 6.99 15.38 19.63
C GLU A 442 6.25 14.48 18.63
N PHE A 443 5.19 13.84 19.10
CA PHE A 443 4.32 12.96 18.35
C PHE A 443 2.87 13.44 18.36
N TYR A 444 2.19 13.22 17.24
CA TYR A 444 0.78 13.52 17.08
C TYR A 444 0.09 12.41 16.29
N ALA A 445 -1.10 12.00 16.74
CA ALA A 445 -2.07 11.29 15.92
C ALA A 445 -3.20 12.28 15.57
N LEU A 446 -3.17 12.82 14.36
CA LEU A 446 -4.07 13.89 13.92
C LEU A 446 -5.22 13.37 13.07
N THR A 447 -6.34 14.07 13.12
CA THR A 447 -7.44 13.91 12.16
C THR A 447 -6.92 14.17 10.74
N PRO A 448 -7.19 13.29 9.73
CA PRO A 448 -6.59 13.40 8.41
C PRO A 448 -6.76 14.78 7.76
N GLY A 449 -5.68 15.31 7.20
CA GLY A 449 -5.61 16.67 6.65
C GLY A 449 -5.39 17.77 7.69
N THR A 450 -5.27 17.45 8.98
CA THR A 450 -4.85 18.39 10.04
C THR A 450 -3.33 18.31 10.22
N THR A 451 -2.69 19.45 10.46
CA THR A 451 -1.25 19.58 10.73
C THR A 451 -0.98 19.93 12.20
N PRO A 452 0.25 19.76 12.72
CA PRO A 452 0.61 20.20 14.06
C PRO A 452 0.34 21.70 14.32
N ASP A 453 0.59 22.56 13.32
CA ASP A 453 0.37 24.00 13.40
C ASP A 453 -1.11 24.36 13.57
N ASP A 454 -2.02 23.59 12.95
CA ASP A 454 -3.47 23.80 13.11
C ASP A 454 -3.91 23.68 14.57
N LEU A 455 -3.22 22.88 15.40
CA LEU A 455 -3.58 22.72 16.82
C LEU A 455 -3.42 23.99 17.66
N ALA A 456 -2.62 24.97 17.21
CA ALA A 456 -2.52 26.27 17.86
C ALA A 456 -3.78 27.13 17.65
N ILE A 457 -4.62 26.79 16.67
CA ILE A 457 -5.88 27.48 16.39
C ILE A 457 -6.96 26.93 17.33
N ALA A 458 -7.65 27.83 18.04
CA ALA A 458 -8.77 27.47 18.91
C ALA A 458 -9.85 26.74 18.11
N GLN A 459 -10.39 25.64 18.65
CA GLN A 459 -11.46 24.88 18.03
C GLN A 459 -12.78 25.15 18.74
N TYR A 460 -13.81 25.49 17.98
CA TYR A 460 -15.12 25.87 18.49
C TYR A 460 -16.23 24.92 18.04
N LYS A 461 -17.31 24.87 18.82
CA LYS A 461 -18.48 24.02 18.60
C LYS A 461 -19.74 24.83 18.28
N ILE A 462 -20.62 24.24 17.48
CA ILE A 462 -22.00 24.71 17.30
C ILE A 462 -22.94 23.71 17.97
N TYR A 463 -23.71 24.21 18.93
CA TYR A 463 -24.69 23.49 19.74
C TYR A 463 -26.10 23.87 19.25
N VAL A 464 -26.92 22.89 18.87
CA VAL A 464 -28.31 23.12 18.42
C VAL A 464 -29.29 22.32 19.27
N HIS A 465 -30.19 23.02 19.95
CA HIS A 465 -31.30 22.42 20.69
C HIS A 465 -32.59 22.46 19.85
N PRO A 466 -33.20 21.30 19.50
CA PRO A 466 -34.47 21.26 18.79
C PRO A 466 -35.66 21.43 19.74
N TYR A 467 -36.53 22.38 19.42
CA TYR A 467 -37.75 22.73 20.14
C TYR A 467 -38.92 22.81 19.16
N ASN A 468 -40.09 22.23 19.48
CA ASN A 468 -41.22 22.07 18.53
C ASN A 468 -40.84 21.50 17.14
N ASN A 469 -39.70 20.83 17.03
CA ASN A 469 -39.17 20.24 15.81
C ASN A 469 -39.45 18.73 15.82
N VAL A 470 -39.84 18.19 14.67
CA VAL A 470 -40.26 16.77 14.51
C VAL A 470 -39.22 15.93 13.77
N TRP A 471 -38.03 16.47 13.50
CA TRP A 471 -36.98 15.75 12.78
C TRP A 471 -36.30 14.74 13.70
N THR A 472 -35.96 13.58 13.12
CA THR A 472 -35.23 12.50 13.80
C THR A 472 -33.78 12.37 13.33
N LYS A 473 -33.36 13.27 12.43
CA LYS A 473 -32.01 13.37 11.86
C LYS A 473 -31.67 14.84 11.70
N PHE A 474 -30.41 15.20 11.97
CA PHE A 474 -29.91 16.56 11.83
C PHE A 474 -28.55 16.55 11.11
N ASN A 475 -28.44 17.34 10.04
CA ASN A 475 -27.19 17.64 9.35
C ASN A 475 -26.94 19.16 9.43
N LEU A 476 -25.67 19.57 9.58
CA LEU A 476 -25.24 20.96 9.53
C LEU A 476 -24.50 21.21 8.22
N TYR A 477 -25.09 22.01 7.34
CA TYR A 477 -24.39 22.58 6.19
C TYR A 477 -23.91 24.00 6.55
N SER A 478 -22.70 24.36 6.14
CA SER A 478 -22.08 25.64 6.46
C SER A 478 -21.20 26.11 5.31
N TRP A 479 -21.14 27.42 5.10
CA TRP A 479 -20.25 28.06 4.14
C TRP A 479 -19.77 29.42 4.64
N ASP A 480 -18.60 29.84 4.17
CA ASP A 480 -18.05 31.16 4.44
C ASP A 480 -18.30 32.15 3.27
N SER A 481 -17.92 33.41 3.46
CA SER A 481 -18.02 34.44 2.43
C SER A 481 -17.11 34.25 1.20
N ALA A 482 -16.13 33.33 1.28
CA ALA A 482 -15.24 32.98 0.17
C ALA A 482 -15.73 31.75 -0.62
N GLY A 483 -16.77 31.06 -0.15
CA GLY A 483 -17.34 29.87 -0.76
C GLY A 483 -16.70 28.55 -0.29
N ALA A 484 -15.87 28.57 0.75
CA ALA A 484 -15.44 27.34 1.42
C ALA A 484 -16.62 26.73 2.18
N ASN A 485 -16.63 25.40 2.32
CA ASN A 485 -17.72 24.66 2.97
C ASN A 485 -17.18 23.86 4.17
N PRO A 486 -17.05 24.45 5.38
CA PRO A 486 -16.39 23.82 6.52
C PRO A 486 -16.97 22.46 6.95
N THR A 487 -18.27 22.25 6.77
CA THR A 487 -18.94 20.97 7.09
C THR A 487 -19.14 20.05 5.87
N GLY A 488 -18.41 20.31 4.77
CA GLY A 488 -18.46 19.52 3.55
C GLY A 488 -19.61 19.89 2.61
N ALA A 489 -19.76 19.12 1.54
CA ALA A 489 -20.81 19.33 0.54
C ALA A 489 -22.21 19.05 1.10
N TRP A 490 -23.24 19.64 0.49
CA TRP A 490 -24.65 19.39 0.81
C TRP A 490 -24.96 17.87 0.91
N PRO A 491 -25.66 17.38 1.97
CA PRO A 491 -26.42 18.12 3.00
C PRO A 491 -25.61 18.61 4.21
N GLY A 492 -24.28 18.62 4.13
CA GLY A 492 -23.38 18.92 5.24
C GLY A 492 -23.11 17.70 6.13
N SER A 493 -22.54 17.92 7.31
CA SER A 493 -22.13 16.85 8.22
C SER A 493 -23.24 16.46 9.20
N THR A 494 -23.43 15.15 9.40
CA THR A 494 -24.19 14.61 10.53
C THR A 494 -23.37 14.71 11.80
N THR A 495 -24.00 15.01 12.95
CA THR A 495 -23.37 14.75 14.25
C THR A 495 -23.81 13.41 14.83
N THR A 496 -22.88 12.72 15.50
CA THR A 496 -23.12 11.56 16.37
C THR A 496 -23.07 11.93 17.85
N VAL A 497 -22.79 13.19 18.19
CA VAL A 497 -22.58 13.68 19.56
C VAL A 497 -23.79 14.50 20.00
N THR A 498 -24.47 14.01 21.02
CA THR A 498 -25.47 14.76 21.78
C THR A 498 -24.93 15.07 23.17
N GLU A 499 -24.87 16.36 23.54
CA GLU A 499 -24.53 16.79 24.90
C GLU A 499 -25.81 17.21 25.63
N SER A 500 -25.93 16.88 26.92
CA SER A 500 -27.04 17.34 27.76
C SER A 500 -26.57 18.44 28.70
N ILE A 501 -27.23 19.59 28.66
CA ILE A 501 -26.92 20.77 29.49
C ILE A 501 -28.21 21.13 30.24
N ASN A 502 -28.16 21.06 31.57
CA ASN A 502 -29.32 21.27 32.46
C ASN A 502 -30.60 20.48 32.06
N GLY A 503 -30.43 19.27 31.49
CA GLY A 503 -31.54 18.42 31.01
C GLY A 503 -31.95 18.65 29.55
N TYR A 504 -31.58 19.78 28.94
CA TYR A 504 -31.81 20.03 27.52
C TYR A 504 -30.80 19.27 26.65
N THR A 505 -31.26 18.70 25.53
CA THR A 505 -30.41 17.93 24.61
C THR A 505 -29.98 18.82 23.45
N TYR A 506 -28.67 18.93 23.25
CA TYR A 506 -28.05 19.62 22.12
C TYR A 506 -27.39 18.64 21.17
N TYR A 507 -27.61 18.83 19.87
CA TYR A 507 -26.81 18.23 18.81
C TYR A 507 -25.57 19.10 18.60
N VAL A 508 -24.38 18.50 18.60
CA VAL A 508 -23.11 19.24 18.71
C VAL A 508 -22.22 18.97 17.52
N TRP A 509 -21.78 20.02 16.83
CA TRP A 509 -20.79 19.95 15.76
C TRP A 509 -19.51 20.65 16.18
N THR A 510 -18.43 19.90 16.33
CA THR A 510 -17.08 20.47 16.43
C THR A 510 -16.65 20.94 15.05
N MET A 511 -16.39 22.23 14.88
CA MET A 511 -16.01 22.80 13.59
C MET A 511 -14.54 22.52 13.28
N PRO A 512 -14.14 22.47 11.99
CA PRO A 512 -12.72 22.37 11.64
C PRO A 512 -11.99 23.65 12.08
N ARG A 513 -10.75 23.50 12.58
CA ARG A 513 -9.94 24.63 13.08
C ARG A 513 -9.71 25.71 12.03
N SER A 514 -9.62 25.33 10.75
CA SER A 514 -9.51 26.25 9.61
C SER A 514 -10.71 27.18 9.41
N ALA A 515 -11.87 26.91 10.03
CA ALA A 515 -13.02 27.81 10.01
C ALA A 515 -12.99 28.85 11.14
N THR A 516 -12.14 28.70 12.15
CA THR A 516 -12.02 29.65 13.25
C THR A 516 -11.59 31.03 12.76
N GLY A 517 -12.28 32.07 13.22
CA GLY A 517 -12.07 33.45 12.78
C GLY A 517 -12.74 33.80 11.42
N THR A 518 -13.35 32.84 10.73
CA THR A 518 -14.13 33.10 9.50
C THR A 518 -15.59 33.42 9.82
N SER A 519 -16.24 34.27 9.01
CA SER A 519 -17.67 34.53 9.14
C SER A 519 -18.49 33.50 8.36
N LEU A 520 -19.35 32.77 9.06
CA LEU A 520 -20.11 31.63 8.53
C LEU A 520 -21.60 31.95 8.38
N SER A 521 -22.21 31.31 7.38
CA SER A 521 -23.65 31.06 7.28
C SER A 521 -23.90 29.56 7.35
N ILE A 522 -25.04 29.17 7.91
CA ILE A 522 -25.38 27.77 8.18
C ILE A 522 -26.83 27.43 7.82
N ILE A 523 -27.09 26.14 7.61
CA ILE A 523 -28.41 25.52 7.49
C ILE A 523 -28.42 24.23 8.31
N ILE A 524 -29.43 24.05 9.17
CA ILE A 524 -29.79 22.73 9.74
C ILE A 524 -30.89 22.09 8.88
N ASN A 525 -30.75 20.80 8.58
CA ASN A 525 -31.69 20.03 7.75
C ASN A 525 -31.78 18.55 8.18
N ASP A 526 -32.89 17.86 7.87
CA ASP A 526 -33.02 16.40 8.07
C ASP A 526 -32.67 15.57 6.82
N GLY A 527 -32.39 16.26 5.70
CA GLY A 527 -32.16 15.68 4.37
C GLY A 527 -33.38 15.77 3.43
N THR A 528 -34.55 16.17 3.94
CA THR A 528 -35.81 16.37 3.20
C THR A 528 -36.35 17.79 3.36
N SER A 529 -36.29 18.31 4.59
CA SER A 529 -36.66 19.66 5.01
C SER A 529 -35.46 20.39 5.60
N GLN A 530 -35.48 21.73 5.55
CA GLN A 530 -34.38 22.57 6.01
C GLN A 530 -34.86 23.87 6.66
N THR A 531 -33.97 24.46 7.45
CA THR A 531 -34.06 25.85 7.91
C THR A 531 -33.78 26.83 6.75
N ALA A 532 -34.13 28.11 6.93
CA ALA A 532 -33.58 29.18 6.08
C ALA A 532 -32.11 29.44 6.40
N ASP A 533 -31.37 30.03 5.46
CA ASP A 533 -30.00 30.50 5.62
C ASP A 533 -29.86 31.35 6.89
N PHE A 534 -29.07 30.86 7.86
CA PHE A 534 -28.84 31.53 9.12
C PHE A 534 -27.41 32.07 9.19
N VAL A 535 -27.27 33.39 9.32
CA VAL A 535 -25.95 34.04 9.45
C VAL A 535 -25.46 33.85 10.88
N LEU A 536 -24.50 32.95 11.08
CA LEU A 536 -23.87 32.70 12.39
C LEU A 536 -22.94 33.85 12.79
N GLY A 537 -22.26 34.45 11.81
CA GLY A 537 -21.20 35.43 12.05
C GLY A 537 -19.84 34.74 12.25
N THR A 538 -18.90 35.44 12.90
CA THR A 538 -17.51 34.97 13.05
C THR A 538 -17.41 33.82 14.05
N LEU A 539 -16.79 32.71 13.65
CA LEU A 539 -16.55 31.57 14.52
C LEU A 539 -15.38 31.86 15.50
N ASP A 540 -15.68 32.55 16.60
CA ASP A 540 -14.72 33.00 17.63
C ASP A 540 -15.00 32.45 19.05
N LYS A 541 -16.04 31.61 19.17
CA LYS A 541 -16.53 31.03 20.42
C LYS A 541 -17.45 29.84 20.11
N ASP A 542 -17.82 29.08 21.14
CA ASP A 542 -18.90 28.12 21.05
C ASP A 542 -20.25 28.85 20.89
N TYR A 543 -21.04 28.39 19.92
CA TYR A 543 -22.35 28.96 19.60
C TYR A 543 -23.48 28.04 20.07
N TYR A 544 -24.47 28.60 20.75
CA TYR A 544 -25.69 27.91 21.17
C TYR A 544 -26.88 28.45 20.37
N LEU A 545 -27.65 27.55 19.77
CA LEU A 545 -28.76 27.84 18.88
C LEU A 545 -30.01 27.05 19.28
N LEU A 546 -31.17 27.68 19.13
CA LEU A 546 -32.49 27.07 19.25
C LEU A 546 -33.02 26.82 17.84
N LEU A 547 -33.44 25.58 17.56
CA LEU A 547 -34.17 25.21 16.35
C LEU A 547 -35.66 25.07 16.70
N ASN A 548 -36.41 26.17 16.58
CA ASN A 548 -37.86 26.21 16.86
C ASN A 548 -38.64 25.86 15.58
N GLY A 549 -39.14 24.62 15.48
CA GLY A 549 -39.75 24.10 14.25
C GLY A 549 -38.74 24.03 13.10
N ILE A 550 -38.72 25.04 12.23
CA ILE A 550 -37.74 25.20 11.13
C ILE A 550 -37.00 26.55 11.17
N SER A 551 -37.09 27.29 12.28
CA SER A 551 -36.42 28.58 12.47
C SER A 551 -35.25 28.46 13.43
N LEU A 552 -34.14 29.14 13.13
CA LEU A 552 -32.96 29.21 14.00
C LEU A 552 -32.88 30.57 14.71
N SER A 553 -32.46 30.56 15.96
CA SER A 553 -32.09 31.75 16.73
C SER A 553 -30.92 31.45 17.67
N PHE A 554 -30.17 32.48 18.07
CA PHE A 554 -29.18 32.34 19.15
C PHE A 554 -29.87 32.07 20.49
N VAL A 555 -29.17 31.33 21.35
CA VAL A 555 -29.51 31.11 22.76
C VAL A 555 -28.58 31.96 23.62
N GLU A 556 -29.14 32.78 24.52
CA GLU A 556 -28.37 33.58 25.47
C GLU A 556 -27.99 32.78 26.73
N ASP A 557 -28.91 31.97 27.25
CA ASP A 557 -28.66 31.05 28.36
C ASP A 557 -28.74 29.58 27.90
N LYS A 558 -27.58 28.92 27.83
CA LYS A 558 -27.49 27.52 27.42
C LYS A 558 -28.08 26.53 28.43
N GLU A 559 -28.27 26.95 29.68
CA GLU A 559 -28.93 26.14 30.71
C GLU A 559 -30.46 26.26 30.65
N ASN A 560 -30.98 27.23 29.89
CA ASN A 560 -32.41 27.42 29.62
C ASN A 560 -32.64 27.92 28.17
N PRO A 561 -32.43 27.07 27.15
CA PRO A 561 -32.47 27.47 25.74
C PRO A 561 -33.86 27.70 25.16
N GLU A 562 -34.88 27.10 25.77
CA GLU A 562 -36.27 27.29 25.34
C GLU A 562 -36.74 28.70 25.74
N PRO A 563 -37.55 29.38 24.91
CA PRO A 563 -38.07 30.70 25.24
C PRO A 563 -38.87 30.65 26.53
N GLU A 564 -38.75 31.66 27.41
CA GLU A 564 -39.54 31.73 28.63
C GLU A 564 -41.03 31.58 28.31
N VAL A 565 -41.64 30.51 28.82
CA VAL A 565 -43.08 30.30 28.72
C VAL A 565 -43.76 31.36 29.58
N VAL A 566 -44.25 32.42 28.94
CA VAL A 566 -45.08 33.44 29.58
C VAL A 566 -46.38 32.77 30.05
N GLN A 567 -46.39 32.33 31.32
CA GLN A 567 -47.55 31.70 31.94
C GLN A 567 -48.76 32.63 31.85
N GLY A 568 -49.74 32.24 31.02
CA GLY A 568 -50.98 32.98 30.81
C GLY A 568 -51.36 33.18 29.33
N GLU A 569 -50.40 33.18 28.40
CA GLU A 569 -50.69 33.35 26.96
C GLU A 569 -50.86 31.99 26.24
N PRO A 570 -52.00 31.70 25.58
CA PRO A 570 -52.26 30.42 24.94
C PRO A 570 -51.24 30.08 23.83
N GLN A 571 -50.53 28.96 23.96
CA GLN A 571 -49.58 28.49 22.96
C GLN A 571 -50.17 27.38 22.08
N PRO A 572 -49.81 27.28 20.79
CA PRO A 572 -50.20 26.14 19.96
C PRO A 572 -49.75 24.82 20.61
N SER A 573 -50.65 23.84 20.71
CA SER A 573 -50.35 22.54 21.34
C SER A 573 -50.06 21.45 20.31
N THR A 574 -49.60 20.29 20.81
CA THR A 574 -49.43 19.07 20.00
C THR A 574 -50.74 18.35 19.69
N TRP A 575 -51.89 18.89 20.12
CA TRP A 575 -53.23 18.35 19.87
C TRP A 575 -54.00 19.19 18.85
N ALA A 576 -54.79 18.51 18.03
CA ALA A 576 -55.70 19.11 17.07
C ALA A 576 -57.11 18.55 17.22
N LEU A 577 -58.11 19.43 17.03
CA LEU A 577 -59.49 19.06 16.78
C LEU A 577 -59.65 18.75 15.29
N ALA A 578 -60.36 17.68 14.97
CA ALA A 578 -60.65 17.27 13.59
C ALA A 578 -62.13 16.88 13.49
N GLY A 579 -62.77 17.15 12.36
CA GLY A 579 -64.16 16.76 12.16
C GLY A 579 -64.75 17.21 10.83
N ASP A 580 -66.06 17.04 10.68
CA ASP A 580 -66.76 17.44 9.44
C ASP A 580 -66.64 18.94 9.13
N PHE A 581 -66.43 19.78 10.14
CA PHE A 581 -66.29 21.23 10.00
C PHE A 581 -64.99 21.65 9.28
N ASN A 582 -63.93 20.84 9.37
CA ASN A 582 -62.63 21.10 8.74
C ASN A 582 -62.20 19.97 7.78
N SER A 583 -63.15 19.19 7.25
CA SER A 583 -62.89 18.04 6.36
C SER A 583 -61.93 17.00 6.95
N TRP A 584 -61.98 16.80 8.27
CA TRP A 584 -61.09 15.90 9.03
C TRP A 584 -59.60 16.31 8.97
N GLY A 585 -59.32 17.60 8.78
CA GLY A 585 -58.00 18.20 8.92
C GLY A 585 -57.64 18.56 10.38
N ASP A 586 -56.53 19.28 10.54
CA ASP A 586 -55.98 19.65 11.84
C ASP A 586 -56.33 21.09 12.22
N GLU A 587 -57.30 21.28 13.12
CA GLU A 587 -57.52 22.55 13.82
C GLU A 587 -56.69 22.54 15.11
N VAL A 588 -55.55 23.23 15.13
CA VAL A 588 -54.60 23.18 16.25
C VAL A 588 -55.26 23.75 17.52
N MET A 589 -55.28 22.95 18.58
CA MET A 589 -55.75 23.39 19.90
C MET A 589 -54.63 24.15 20.61
N TYR A 590 -54.99 25.11 21.46
CA TYR A 590 -54.05 25.93 22.24
C TYR A 590 -54.02 25.48 23.69
N THR A 591 -52.90 25.66 24.39
CA THR A 591 -52.80 25.45 25.84
C THR A 591 -53.71 26.42 26.61
N THR A 592 -54.17 26.02 27.79
CA THR A 592 -54.74 26.95 28.78
C THR A 592 -53.75 27.19 29.93
N ASP A 593 -54.21 27.93 30.92
CA ASP A 593 -53.61 28.08 32.26
C ASP A 593 -53.56 26.77 33.10
N GLN A 594 -54.05 25.64 32.58
CA GLN A 594 -54.07 24.36 33.29
C GLN A 594 -53.33 23.27 32.54
N ASP A 595 -52.51 22.53 33.28
CA ASP A 595 -51.72 21.40 32.76
C ASP A 595 -52.60 20.38 32.04
N ASN A 596 -52.17 19.99 30.82
CA ASN A 596 -52.87 19.03 29.96
C ASN A 596 -54.30 19.42 29.53
N LEU A 597 -54.71 20.68 29.72
CA LEU A 597 -55.95 21.22 29.15
C LEU A 597 -55.64 22.00 27.87
N PHE A 598 -56.32 21.63 26.78
CA PHE A 598 -56.17 22.26 25.47
C PHE A 598 -57.52 22.75 24.96
N VAL A 599 -57.57 23.84 24.21
CA VAL A 599 -58.82 24.45 23.71
C VAL A 599 -58.73 24.82 22.22
N ALA A 600 -59.75 24.48 21.45
CA ALA A 600 -60.05 25.12 20.17
C ALA A 600 -61.23 26.07 20.40
N LYS A 601 -61.02 27.37 20.22
CA LYS A 601 -62.02 28.42 20.49
C LYS A 601 -62.82 28.78 19.24
N SER A 602 -64.04 29.26 19.45
CA SER A 602 -64.92 29.81 18.39
C SER A 602 -65.16 28.87 17.21
N VAL A 603 -65.17 27.55 17.44
CA VAL A 603 -65.32 26.54 16.38
C VAL A 603 -66.78 26.46 15.95
N THR A 604 -67.08 26.85 14.71
CA THR A 604 -68.43 26.73 14.15
C THR A 604 -68.70 25.31 13.69
N ILE A 605 -69.65 24.62 14.33
CA ILE A 605 -70.00 23.22 14.05
C ILE A 605 -71.49 23.14 13.69
N GLY A 606 -71.80 22.48 12.57
CA GLY A 606 -73.18 22.26 12.14
C GLY A 606 -73.93 21.22 13.00
N ALA A 607 -75.26 21.23 12.94
CA ALA A 607 -76.06 20.19 13.59
C ALA A 607 -75.75 18.81 12.98
N TYR A 608 -75.62 17.81 13.85
CA TYR A 608 -75.28 16.42 13.49
C TYR A 608 -73.95 16.31 12.73
N LYS A 609 -72.95 17.09 13.17
CA LYS A 609 -71.58 17.01 12.68
C LYS A 609 -70.68 16.34 13.70
N GLU A 610 -69.73 15.58 13.17
CA GLU A 610 -68.85 14.75 13.97
C GLU A 610 -67.49 15.42 14.21
N ILE A 611 -66.94 15.21 15.42
CA ILE A 611 -65.62 15.67 15.84
C ILE A 611 -64.82 14.57 16.55
N LYS A 612 -63.50 14.73 16.57
CA LYS A 612 -62.53 13.88 17.26
C LYS A 612 -61.28 14.71 17.60
N VAL A 613 -60.54 14.33 18.64
CA VAL A 613 -59.27 14.97 19.01
C VAL A 613 -58.12 14.03 18.67
N LYS A 614 -56.98 14.54 18.19
CA LYS A 614 -55.80 13.72 17.84
C LYS A 614 -54.50 14.51 18.01
N GLN A 615 -53.37 13.82 17.97
CA GLN A 615 -52.08 14.51 17.80
C GLN A 615 -52.00 15.16 16.41
N VAL A 616 -51.33 16.31 16.32
CA VAL A 616 -51.04 16.98 15.04
C VAL A 616 -50.33 16.00 14.10
N GLY A 617 -50.81 15.89 12.85
CA GLY A 617 -50.32 14.95 11.84
C GLY A 617 -50.57 13.45 12.09
N ASN A 618 -51.02 13.03 13.28
CA ASN A 618 -51.01 11.61 13.69
C ASN A 618 -52.40 11.09 14.12
N TRP A 619 -52.98 10.18 13.32
CA TRP A 619 -54.26 9.52 13.60
C TRP A 619 -54.16 8.32 14.56
N ASN A 620 -52.98 7.71 14.73
CA ASN A 620 -52.79 6.56 15.62
C ASN A 620 -53.00 6.96 17.09
N THR A 621 -52.70 8.22 17.44
CA THR A 621 -52.99 8.81 18.75
C THR A 621 -54.22 9.71 18.66
N SER A 622 -55.41 9.12 18.60
CA SER A 622 -56.69 9.85 18.53
C SER A 622 -57.70 9.40 19.59
N TYR A 623 -58.50 10.36 20.06
CA TYR A 623 -59.46 10.22 21.14
C TYR A 623 -60.88 10.58 20.66
N GLY A 624 -61.77 9.60 20.79
CA GLY A 624 -63.20 9.71 20.45
C GLY A 624 -64.09 9.34 21.65
N GLY A 625 -65.41 9.29 21.46
CA GLY A 625 -66.39 8.92 22.46
C GLY A 625 -66.95 7.51 22.31
N GLY A 626 -68.07 7.27 23.02
CA GLY A 626 -69.03 6.21 22.69
C GLY A 626 -70.06 6.72 21.66
N ILE A 627 -71.26 6.13 21.66
CA ILE A 627 -72.42 6.70 20.92
C ILE A 627 -72.92 7.92 21.70
N ASN A 628 -72.21 9.04 21.60
CA ASN A 628 -72.40 10.22 22.44
C ASN A 628 -72.90 11.41 21.61
N TYR A 629 -74.16 11.78 21.87
CA TYR A 629 -74.79 13.01 21.39
C TYR A 629 -74.44 14.15 22.35
N LEU A 630 -73.65 15.11 21.92
CA LEU A 630 -73.18 16.21 22.74
C LEU A 630 -74.02 17.47 22.53
N ASN A 631 -74.57 17.97 23.64
CA ASN A 631 -75.13 19.32 23.78
C ASN A 631 -74.01 20.33 24.11
N ALA A 632 -74.38 21.60 24.22
CA ALA A 632 -73.52 22.61 24.82
C ALA A 632 -73.45 22.46 26.36
N ASN A 633 -72.35 22.96 26.94
CA ASN A 633 -72.08 23.11 28.37
C ASN A 633 -72.03 21.78 29.15
N ILE A 634 -71.51 20.74 28.50
CA ILE A 634 -71.30 19.40 29.08
C ILE A 634 -69.88 18.90 28.82
N TRP A 635 -69.48 17.91 29.61
CA TRP A 635 -68.30 17.09 29.33
C TRP A 635 -68.63 15.60 29.30
N THR A 636 -67.81 14.84 28.57
CA THR A 636 -67.88 13.37 28.54
C THR A 636 -66.49 12.75 28.50
N LYS A 637 -66.39 11.45 28.76
CA LYS A 637 -65.13 10.69 28.70
C LYS A 637 -64.72 10.44 27.26
N ALA A 638 -63.42 10.57 27.01
CA ALA A 638 -62.77 10.29 25.74
C ALA A 638 -61.94 9.01 25.83
N TYR A 639 -61.99 8.20 24.78
CA TYR A 639 -61.37 6.88 24.68
C TYR A 639 -60.39 6.86 23.50
N SER A 640 -59.20 6.30 23.71
CA SER A 640 -58.25 6.07 22.63
C SER A 640 -58.88 5.18 21.55
N GLY A 641 -58.80 5.60 20.29
CA GLY A 641 -59.44 4.92 19.16
C GLY A 641 -60.98 4.96 19.16
N GLY A 642 -61.62 5.69 20.08
CA GLY A 642 -63.09 5.76 20.21
C GLY A 642 -63.82 6.27 18.97
N SER A 643 -65.13 6.04 18.92
CA SER A 643 -66.02 6.56 17.86
C SER A 643 -66.05 8.09 17.85
N ASN A 644 -66.50 8.71 16.76
CA ASN A 644 -66.58 10.16 16.70
C ASN A 644 -67.64 10.71 17.69
N PHE A 645 -67.42 11.91 18.22
CA PHE A 645 -68.43 12.62 19.02
C PHE A 645 -69.38 13.35 18.07
N SER A 646 -70.69 13.32 18.33
CA SER A 646 -71.69 13.99 17.48
C SER A 646 -72.25 15.23 18.17
N ILE A 647 -72.02 16.42 17.60
CA ILE A 647 -72.62 17.67 18.08
C ILE A 647 -74.05 17.76 17.53
N ILE A 648 -75.07 17.86 18.40
CA ILE A 648 -76.47 17.73 17.95
C ILE A 648 -77.15 19.03 17.53
N ASN A 649 -76.69 20.17 18.02
CA ASN A 649 -77.20 21.49 17.64
C ASN A 649 -76.15 22.20 16.79
N ALA A 650 -76.58 23.04 15.84
CA ALA A 650 -75.65 23.92 15.16
C ALA A 650 -75.26 25.07 16.09
N GLY A 651 -73.99 25.47 16.10
CA GLY A 651 -73.52 26.57 16.94
C GLY A 651 -72.03 26.82 16.84
N THR A 652 -71.59 27.84 17.57
CA THR A 652 -70.17 28.15 17.77
C THR A 652 -69.78 27.70 19.18
N TYR A 653 -68.68 26.96 19.28
CA TYR A 653 -68.29 26.27 20.50
C TYR A 653 -66.81 26.48 20.84
N ASP A 654 -66.52 26.56 22.14
CA ASP A 654 -65.18 26.34 22.66
C ASP A 654 -65.07 24.86 23.04
N ILE A 655 -64.18 24.13 22.36
CA ILE A 655 -63.99 22.69 22.56
C ILE A 655 -62.71 22.48 23.36
N TYR A 656 -62.82 21.92 24.56
CA TYR A 656 -61.67 21.63 25.41
C TYR A 656 -61.36 20.12 25.44
N PHE A 657 -60.07 19.78 25.45
CA PHE A 657 -59.57 18.43 25.68
C PHE A 657 -58.68 18.42 26.93
N ASP A 658 -59.13 17.71 27.96
CA ASP A 658 -58.36 17.40 29.16
C ASP A 658 -57.69 16.04 28.94
N ASN A 659 -56.41 16.09 28.57
CA ASN A 659 -55.60 14.91 28.31
C ASN A 659 -55.17 14.20 29.60
N ALA A 660 -55.23 14.83 30.78
CA ALA A 660 -54.90 14.17 32.04
C ALA A 660 -56.04 13.21 32.46
N ASN A 661 -57.28 13.69 32.47
CA ASN A 661 -58.46 12.93 32.88
C ASN A 661 -59.20 12.25 31.72
N LYS A 662 -58.72 12.44 30.48
CA LYS A 662 -59.35 11.97 29.23
C LYS A 662 -60.81 12.42 29.11
N ARG A 663 -61.03 13.74 29.15
CA ARG A 663 -62.35 14.36 28.96
C ARG A 663 -62.36 15.27 27.74
N ILE A 664 -63.51 15.34 27.08
CA ILE A 664 -63.82 16.39 26.11
C ILE A 664 -64.96 17.25 26.67
N TYR A 665 -64.87 18.56 26.51
CA TYR A 665 -65.87 19.54 26.91
C TYR A 665 -66.38 20.24 25.64
N VAL A 666 -67.69 20.39 25.53
CA VAL A 666 -68.33 21.15 24.45
C VAL A 666 -69.01 22.35 25.10
N MET A 667 -68.38 23.51 25.03
CA MET A 667 -68.85 24.73 25.70
C MET A 667 -69.45 25.68 24.68
N THR A 668 -70.51 26.39 25.06
CA THR A 668 -70.97 27.56 24.30
C THR A 668 -69.80 28.55 24.21
N GLU A 669 -69.56 29.15 23.05
CA GLU A 669 -68.48 30.13 22.84
C GLU A 669 -68.36 31.13 24.01
N GLY A 670 -67.14 31.29 24.55
CA GLY A 670 -66.84 32.16 25.69
C GLY A 670 -67.24 31.61 27.06
N THR A 671 -67.75 30.38 27.16
CA THR A 671 -68.17 29.77 28.43
C THR A 671 -67.06 28.90 29.01
N ASP A 672 -66.68 29.19 30.26
CA ASP A 672 -65.60 28.47 30.94
C ASP A 672 -65.92 26.98 31.17
N TYR A 673 -64.99 26.11 30.77
CA TYR A 673 -65.10 24.65 30.82
C TYR A 673 -65.39 24.08 32.22
N SER A 674 -65.02 24.78 33.31
CA SER A 674 -65.29 24.34 34.70
C SER A 674 -66.78 24.37 35.05
N THR A 675 -67.60 25.08 34.27
CA THR A 675 -69.06 25.11 34.41
C THR A 675 -69.76 23.90 33.79
N ALA A 676 -69.03 23.05 33.05
CA ALA A 676 -69.58 21.90 32.36
C ALA A 676 -70.13 20.83 33.30
N THR A 677 -71.29 20.28 32.96
CA THR A 677 -71.87 19.14 33.68
C THR A 677 -71.47 17.79 33.05
N GLU A 678 -71.22 16.76 33.85
CA GLU A 678 -70.96 15.41 33.31
C GLU A 678 -72.21 14.90 32.60
N GLN A 679 -72.05 14.42 31.37
CA GLN A 679 -73.13 13.75 30.65
C GLN A 679 -73.46 12.41 31.32
N SER A 680 -74.53 12.40 32.12
CA SER A 680 -74.94 11.28 32.99
C SER A 680 -75.47 10.03 32.26
N ALA A 681 -75.78 10.15 30.97
CA ALA A 681 -76.04 9.06 30.05
C ALA A 681 -75.74 9.53 28.62
N ASN A 682 -75.38 8.61 27.71
CA ASN A 682 -75.32 8.89 26.27
C ASN A 682 -76.54 9.73 25.88
N GLY A 683 -76.30 10.96 25.41
CA GLY A 683 -77.35 11.99 25.36
C GLY A 683 -78.63 11.54 24.67
N ALA A 684 -79.77 12.14 25.03
CA ALA A 684 -81.03 11.85 24.37
C ALA A 684 -80.86 11.94 22.85
N ALA A 685 -81.17 10.85 22.15
CA ALA A 685 -81.07 10.82 20.69
C ALA A 685 -81.93 11.96 20.12
N PRO A 686 -81.47 12.65 19.06
CA PRO A 686 -82.12 13.83 18.55
C PRO A 686 -83.55 13.51 18.07
N ASP A 687 -84.41 14.53 18.07
CA ASP A 687 -85.71 14.42 17.42
C ASP A 687 -85.53 14.38 15.89
N LEU A 688 -85.60 13.16 15.34
CA LEU A 688 -85.47 12.89 13.91
C LEU A 688 -86.79 13.05 13.14
N SER A 689 -87.86 13.56 13.77
CA SER A 689 -89.18 13.75 13.15
C SER A 689 -89.19 14.67 11.92
N SER A 690 -88.23 15.60 11.84
CA SER A 690 -88.07 16.55 10.73
C SER A 690 -86.93 16.19 9.76
N ALA A 691 -86.20 15.11 10.02
CA ALA A 691 -85.06 14.73 9.20
C ALA A 691 -85.50 14.19 7.83
N SER A 692 -84.83 14.64 6.77
CA SER A 692 -84.88 13.98 5.46
C SER A 692 -84.02 12.72 5.50
N TRP A 693 -84.44 11.65 4.83
CA TRP A 693 -83.71 10.38 4.80
C TRP A 693 -83.34 10.00 3.37
N GLY A 694 -82.21 9.32 3.20
CA GLY A 694 -81.76 8.86 1.89
C GLY A 694 -80.81 7.67 1.94
N LEU A 695 -80.62 7.03 0.78
CA LEU A 695 -79.66 5.95 0.56
C LEU A 695 -78.42 6.53 -0.12
N CYS A 696 -77.26 6.36 0.50
CA CYS A 696 -75.98 6.71 -0.10
C CYS A 696 -75.03 5.52 -0.09
N GLY A 697 -74.28 5.34 -1.17
CA GLY A 697 -73.48 4.15 -1.43
C GLY A 697 -72.65 4.27 -2.69
N ALA A 698 -72.15 3.13 -3.17
CA ALA A 698 -71.44 3.07 -4.45
C ALA A 698 -72.33 3.49 -5.65
N HIS A 699 -73.67 3.50 -5.52
CA HIS A 699 -74.58 4.02 -6.55
C HIS A 699 -74.54 5.54 -6.74
N ASN A 700 -74.07 6.30 -5.74
CA ASN A 700 -73.83 7.74 -5.83
C ASN A 700 -72.43 8.14 -5.33
N ASN A 701 -71.44 7.25 -5.51
CA ASN A 701 -70.02 7.47 -5.17
C ASN A 701 -69.77 7.89 -3.70
N TRP A 702 -70.60 7.44 -2.76
CA TRP A 702 -70.58 7.85 -1.35
C TRP A 702 -70.78 9.37 -1.12
N GLY A 703 -71.19 10.11 -2.15
CA GLY A 703 -71.45 11.55 -2.12
C GLY A 703 -72.93 11.90 -2.03
N SER A 704 -73.21 13.20 -1.99
CA SER A 704 -74.56 13.77 -2.01
C SER A 704 -74.94 14.28 -3.41
N PRO A 705 -76.24 14.38 -3.76
CA PRO A 705 -77.40 14.05 -2.94
C PRO A 705 -77.62 12.53 -2.80
N ASP A 706 -78.23 12.15 -1.68
CA ASP A 706 -78.63 10.79 -1.39
C ASP A 706 -79.89 10.41 -2.20
N THR A 707 -80.07 9.13 -2.51
CA THR A 707 -81.33 8.63 -3.10
C THR A 707 -82.43 8.76 -2.05
N LYS A 708 -83.28 9.79 -2.18
CA LYS A 708 -84.32 10.16 -1.21
C LYS A 708 -85.22 8.98 -0.85
N LEU A 709 -85.43 8.80 0.45
CA LEU A 709 -86.48 7.97 1.04
C LEU A 709 -87.64 8.89 1.46
N GLU A 710 -88.85 8.65 0.95
CA GLU A 710 -90.05 9.42 1.29
C GLU A 710 -90.85 8.72 2.39
N TRP A 711 -91.39 9.46 3.35
CA TRP A 711 -92.20 8.88 4.42
C TRP A 711 -93.58 8.48 3.90
N ASP A 712 -93.89 7.18 3.92
CA ASP A 712 -95.25 6.67 3.70
C ASP A 712 -95.92 6.42 5.06
N GLY A 713 -96.78 7.36 5.46
CA GLY A 713 -97.55 7.28 6.70
C GLY A 713 -98.66 6.22 6.73
N THR A 714 -98.99 5.58 5.61
CA THR A 714 -100.00 4.50 5.54
C THR A 714 -99.41 3.16 5.95
N ILE A 715 -98.15 2.89 5.57
CA ILE A 715 -97.42 1.66 5.95
C ILE A 715 -96.39 1.86 7.07
N GLY A 716 -96.01 3.12 7.37
CA GLY A 716 -95.13 3.46 8.48
C GLY A 716 -93.64 3.23 8.22
N PHE A 717 -93.20 3.46 6.98
CA PHE A 717 -91.81 3.29 6.52
C PHE A 717 -91.32 4.53 5.75
N TYR A 718 -90.01 4.72 5.73
CA TYR A 718 -89.30 5.55 4.76
C TYR A 718 -89.02 4.72 3.51
N VAL A 719 -89.47 5.17 2.33
CA VAL A 719 -89.57 4.36 1.10
C VAL A 719 -88.83 5.01 -0.06
N ALA A 720 -88.02 4.24 -0.79
CA ALA A 720 -87.48 4.63 -2.09
C ALA A 720 -87.91 3.58 -3.13
N LEU A 721 -88.88 3.93 -3.98
CA LEU A 721 -89.35 3.07 -5.06
C LEU A 721 -88.42 3.16 -6.26
N ASN A 722 -88.17 2.03 -6.93
CA ASN A 722 -87.29 1.92 -8.10
C ASN A 722 -85.87 2.50 -7.88
N ALA A 723 -85.34 2.41 -6.66
CA ALA A 723 -83.99 2.82 -6.32
C ALA A 723 -82.96 1.96 -7.07
N LYS A 724 -82.10 2.61 -7.86
CA LYS A 724 -80.95 1.95 -8.51
C LYS A 724 -79.82 1.85 -7.50
N LEU A 725 -79.55 0.63 -7.02
CA LEU A 725 -78.46 0.34 -6.09
C LEU A 725 -77.38 -0.50 -6.76
N THR A 726 -76.14 -0.31 -6.35
CA THR A 726 -75.01 -1.17 -6.70
C THR A 726 -74.04 -1.25 -5.53
N GLY A 727 -73.47 -2.44 -5.30
CA GLY A 727 -72.47 -2.69 -4.28
C GLY A 727 -72.96 -2.42 -2.86
N GLU A 728 -72.34 -1.44 -2.21
CA GLU A 728 -72.51 -1.14 -0.79
C GLU A 728 -73.18 0.22 -0.57
N PHE A 729 -74.01 0.31 0.47
CA PHE A 729 -74.75 1.52 0.82
C PHE A 729 -75.06 1.61 2.33
N LYS A 730 -75.45 2.79 2.78
CA LYS A 730 -76.00 3.09 4.11
C LYS A 730 -77.23 3.98 3.96
N VAL A 731 -78.07 4.03 4.99
CA VAL A 731 -79.16 5.01 5.12
C VAL A 731 -78.61 6.19 5.90
N ARG A 732 -78.82 7.44 5.46
CA ARG A 732 -78.42 8.64 6.21
C ARG A 732 -79.57 9.62 6.41
N ALA A 733 -79.47 10.43 7.45
CA ALA A 733 -80.27 11.64 7.59
C ALA A 733 -79.59 12.84 6.92
N ASN A 734 -80.38 13.72 6.31
CA ASN A 734 -79.99 15.06 5.85
C ASN A 734 -78.76 15.13 4.93
N ASN A 735 -78.53 14.07 4.14
CA ASN A 735 -77.33 13.88 3.30
C ASN A 735 -76.00 13.91 4.10
N SER A 736 -76.03 13.77 5.42
CA SER A 736 -74.90 13.92 6.34
C SER A 736 -74.52 12.59 6.98
N TRP A 737 -73.23 12.38 7.26
CA TRP A 737 -72.75 11.15 7.90
C TRP A 737 -73.10 11.05 9.39
N GLY A 738 -73.24 12.19 10.08
CA GLY A 738 -73.43 12.22 11.54
C GLY A 738 -74.76 11.69 12.09
N GLU A 739 -75.69 11.21 11.25
CA GLU A 739 -76.76 10.29 11.67
C GLU A 739 -77.03 9.30 10.54
N ASP A 740 -76.30 8.18 10.56
CA ASP A 740 -76.39 7.13 9.55
C ASP A 740 -76.60 5.73 10.12
N TYR A 741 -77.05 4.81 9.26
CA TYR A 741 -77.40 3.44 9.60
C TYR A 741 -76.82 2.47 8.58
N GLY A 742 -76.15 1.43 9.10
CA GLY A 742 -75.58 0.34 8.32
C GLY A 742 -75.83 -1.01 8.98
N CYS A 743 -75.82 -2.09 8.20
CA CYS A 743 -76.15 -3.44 8.66
C CYS A 743 -74.98 -4.44 8.60
N GLY A 744 -73.77 -3.96 8.32
CA GLY A 744 -72.53 -4.73 8.40
C GLY A 744 -72.48 -5.97 7.50
N GLY A 745 -73.08 -5.91 6.31
CA GLY A 745 -73.08 -7.03 5.36
C GLY A 745 -74.30 -7.12 4.46
N THR A 746 -74.47 -8.28 3.84
CA THR A 746 -75.46 -8.50 2.77
C THR A 746 -76.91 -8.47 3.28
N ILE A 747 -77.78 -7.83 2.52
CA ILE A 747 -79.25 -7.89 2.65
C ILE A 747 -79.78 -8.95 1.68
N THR A 748 -80.61 -9.86 2.19
CA THR A 748 -81.35 -10.81 1.35
C THR A 748 -82.57 -10.12 0.73
N VAL A 749 -82.60 -9.98 -0.59
CA VAL A 749 -83.73 -9.39 -1.32
C VAL A 749 -84.99 -10.23 -1.10
N ASN A 750 -86.13 -9.57 -0.94
CA ASN A 750 -87.45 -10.16 -0.66
C ASN A 750 -87.56 -10.94 0.67
N ALA A 751 -86.62 -10.79 1.61
CA ALA A 751 -86.74 -11.39 2.95
C ALA A 751 -88.04 -10.95 3.67
N ALA A 752 -88.65 -11.87 4.43
CA ALA A 752 -89.79 -11.56 5.27
C ALA A 752 -89.38 -10.67 6.46
N ALA A 753 -88.34 -11.08 7.19
CA ALA A 753 -87.75 -10.30 8.27
C ALA A 753 -86.78 -9.23 7.71
N GLY A 754 -86.96 -7.99 8.17
CA GLY A 754 -86.06 -6.88 7.83
C GLY A 754 -84.68 -7.06 8.45
N LYS A 755 -83.64 -6.65 7.72
CA LYS A 755 -82.26 -6.66 8.20
C LYS A 755 -82.10 -5.57 9.27
N VAL A 756 -81.63 -5.94 10.46
CA VAL A 756 -81.31 -5.00 11.53
C VAL A 756 -80.14 -4.10 11.10
N MET A 757 -80.25 -2.81 11.40
CA MET A 757 -79.23 -1.80 11.18
C MET A 757 -78.78 -1.20 12.52
N SER A 758 -77.51 -0.86 12.61
CA SER A 758 -76.92 -0.10 13.73
C SER A 758 -76.58 1.30 13.27
N ARG A 759 -76.75 2.29 14.15
CA ARG A 759 -76.26 3.65 13.93
C ARG A 759 -74.74 3.61 13.78
N GLY A 760 -74.14 4.27 12.78
CA GLY A 760 -72.71 4.15 12.52
C GLY A 760 -72.26 2.75 12.06
N GLY A 761 -73.18 1.81 11.87
CA GLY A 761 -72.86 0.42 11.52
C GLY A 761 -72.16 0.29 10.17
N GLY A 762 -71.43 -0.81 9.97
CA GLY A 762 -70.77 -1.09 8.69
C GLY A 762 -71.75 -1.15 7.52
N ASN A 763 -71.23 -1.03 6.30
CA ASN A 763 -72.04 -0.91 5.09
C ASN A 763 -73.05 -2.07 4.91
N CYS A 764 -74.23 -1.76 4.39
CA CYS A 764 -75.13 -2.76 3.82
C CYS A 764 -74.70 -3.11 2.40
N LYS A 765 -74.95 -4.35 1.97
CA LYS A 765 -74.58 -4.82 0.63
C LYS A 765 -75.76 -5.46 -0.11
N VAL A 766 -75.89 -5.15 -1.39
CA VAL A 766 -76.87 -5.76 -2.30
C VAL A 766 -76.23 -5.94 -3.69
N SER A 767 -76.70 -6.89 -4.47
CA SER A 767 -76.35 -7.00 -5.88
C SER A 767 -76.79 -5.75 -6.65
N SER A 768 -76.11 -5.42 -7.76
CA SER A 768 -76.54 -4.30 -8.62
C SER A 768 -77.93 -4.55 -9.21
N GLY A 769 -78.83 -3.58 -9.09
CA GLY A 769 -80.21 -3.73 -9.52
C GLY A 769 -81.10 -2.52 -9.25
N THR A 770 -82.37 -2.64 -9.62
CA THR A 770 -83.43 -1.68 -9.27
C THR A 770 -84.30 -2.34 -8.21
N TYR A 771 -84.59 -1.63 -7.11
CA TYR A 771 -85.27 -2.18 -5.94
C TYR A 771 -86.25 -1.18 -5.33
N ASP A 772 -87.27 -1.69 -4.64
CA ASP A 772 -88.05 -0.89 -3.69
C ASP A 772 -87.44 -1.09 -2.29
N VAL A 773 -87.08 0.00 -1.63
CA VAL A 773 -86.37 -0.03 -0.34
C VAL A 773 -87.25 0.57 0.74
N TYR A 774 -87.39 -0.13 1.86
CA TYR A 774 -88.22 0.26 2.99
C TYR A 774 -87.37 0.29 4.25
N PHE A 775 -87.32 1.42 4.95
CA PHE A 775 -86.59 1.62 6.20
C PHE A 775 -87.55 2.00 7.33
N ASP A 776 -87.53 1.23 8.41
CA ASP A 776 -88.22 1.57 9.65
C ASP A 776 -87.23 2.17 10.64
N LEU A 777 -87.31 3.49 10.81
CA LEU A 777 -86.50 4.24 11.77
C LEU A 777 -86.76 3.79 13.23
N SER A 778 -87.97 3.35 13.56
CA SER A 778 -88.35 2.99 14.94
C SER A 778 -87.77 1.64 15.38
N THR A 779 -87.75 0.64 14.49
CA THR A 779 -87.12 -0.67 14.77
C THR A 779 -85.70 -0.81 14.21
N LYS A 780 -85.20 0.21 13.50
CA LYS A 780 -83.90 0.26 12.81
C LYS A 780 -83.73 -0.95 11.89
N LYS A 781 -84.74 -1.22 11.04
CA LYS A 781 -84.74 -2.34 10.09
C LYS A 781 -84.90 -1.86 8.66
N ILE A 782 -84.28 -2.56 7.73
CA ILE A 782 -84.37 -2.31 6.29
C ILE A 782 -84.81 -3.57 5.53
N TRP A 783 -85.69 -3.37 4.55
CA TRP A 783 -86.09 -4.37 3.56
C TRP A 783 -85.71 -3.86 2.17
N VAL A 784 -85.24 -4.77 1.32
CA VAL A 784 -85.00 -4.53 -0.10
C VAL A 784 -85.87 -5.51 -0.87
N ARG A 785 -86.77 -4.98 -1.69
CA ARG A 785 -87.81 -5.69 -2.43
C ARG A 785 -87.57 -5.59 -3.93
N THR A 786 -88.05 -6.57 -4.68
CA THR A 786 -88.16 -6.45 -6.15
C THR A 786 -89.21 -5.39 -6.48
N PRO A 787 -88.99 -4.49 -7.46
CA PRO A 787 -89.91 -3.40 -7.75
C PRO A 787 -91.35 -3.88 -8.01
N GLY A 788 -92.32 -3.24 -7.35
CA GLY A 788 -93.74 -3.57 -7.45
C GLY A 788 -94.19 -4.84 -6.72
N SER A 789 -93.33 -5.44 -5.88
CA SER A 789 -93.77 -6.48 -4.93
C SER A 789 -94.35 -5.87 -3.65
N ASP A 790 -95.16 -6.65 -2.92
CA ASP A 790 -95.85 -6.18 -1.71
C ASP A 790 -94.89 -5.57 -0.69
N ALA A 791 -95.31 -4.41 -0.15
CA ALA A 791 -94.60 -3.74 0.94
C ALA A 791 -94.48 -4.67 2.17
N PRO A 792 -93.38 -4.60 2.93
CA PRO A 792 -93.26 -5.35 4.18
C PRO A 792 -94.37 -4.93 5.16
N THR A 793 -94.99 -5.90 5.83
CA THR A 793 -95.85 -5.65 6.98
C THR A 793 -95.01 -5.37 8.22
N LYS A 794 -95.40 -4.37 9.00
CA LYS A 794 -94.72 -3.97 10.25
C LYS A 794 -95.05 -4.90 11.43
#